data_AF-A0A9D5JS16-F1
#
_entry.id   AF-A0A9D5JS16-F1
#
_cell.length_a   1.000
_cell.length_b   1.000
_cell.length_c   1.000
_cell.angle_alpha   90.00
_cell.angle_beta   90.00
_cell.angle_gamma   90.00
#
_symmetry.space_group_name_H-M   'P 1'
#
loop_
_entity.id
_entity.type
_entity.pdbx_description
1 polymer ?
#
loop_
_entity_poly.entity_id
_entity_poly.type
_entity_poly.pdbx_seq_one_letter_code
_entity_poly.pdbx_strand_id
1 'polypeptide(L)'
;MARKSLAVSILLLALLPLALLGTSAPPIHAAGSPSTSTPTPSQPGDGAAALPSTWNGAAALPFTWGGPGPLELSLSILADGTWEGQAYVYHAHPRSTSPDSTEALDTHMQREAAAIFSGYGVSYTGGESRPRNGYASYALSLKGDHAREIVDIALRAGNAVKRLAGPVALDLRGDTDEGQVLEIALTSNPSTGYAWAVEALEGHPPPRVYHVEMHQVSKGLGGPARQALQLGVAKAGRTGFRLLYQRPWETGRPPAILISVQAQGLDLASACRLLSTPPPPRAAADVSGSKPEFALPEHAPPRSAPPPSTQDAQDLPTTYNWCEQHGCTPVKDQGQCGSCWAFGTVGPLEARLLMAEGSTTDLSEQYLLSCNTHGWSCSGGWWAHDYHLNRVPPSETQAGAVLESVSPYRALDLPCAGPYNHPHRITSWAYVGGGESVPSTAAIKQAIHTYGPVAAAICVGDAFRNYNGGIFQTDESCSNEVNHAIVLVGWDESQQAWILRNSWGPDWGEDGYMRIRYGTSNVGFSANYVVYTRPLIPSVWSYLPLVTRNSGSVYALSNGGFESGRDGSWSEYSSNGWNLILSASDLPTSVSPHGGTWAVWLGGDDDETSILAQQVTIPSDATHLTYWYWSASEDFCGYDYAYVGFGTTLLKSHSLCESNDTDGWVSQQVDVTGWRGQTVELRFTVATDGSLNSNFFLDDVSVPTAAAPP
;
A
#
# COMPACT_ATOMS: atom_id res chain seq x y z
N MET A 1 50.81 -28.91 24.27
CA MET A 1 50.21 -29.26 25.60
C MET A 1 48.73 -29.51 25.32
N ALA A 2 48.14 -30.71 25.51
CA ALA A 2 47.74 -31.30 26.81
C ALA A 2 46.86 -30.31 27.62
N ARG A 3 45.61 -30.62 28.05
CA ARG A 3 44.84 -31.89 28.10
C ARG A 3 43.34 -31.61 28.40
N LYS A 4 42.45 -32.53 27.96
CA LYS A 4 41.18 -33.00 28.59
C LYS A 4 40.06 -31.96 28.90
N SER A 5 38.81 -32.12 28.47
CA SER A 5 37.83 -33.22 28.66
C SER A 5 37.29 -33.37 30.10
N LEU A 6 35.99 -33.12 30.29
CA LEU A 6 35.06 -34.17 30.79
C LEU A 6 33.59 -33.82 30.47
N ALA A 7 32.80 -34.85 30.15
CA ALA A 7 31.35 -34.83 30.24
C ALA A 7 30.92 -35.54 31.55
N VAL A 8 29.64 -35.47 31.93
CA VAL A 8 28.78 -36.64 32.21
C VAL A 8 27.38 -36.19 32.71
N SER A 9 26.37 -36.86 32.18
CA SER A 9 24.93 -36.80 32.46
C SER A 9 24.52 -37.13 33.91
N ILE A 10 23.24 -36.89 34.25
CA ILE A 10 22.35 -37.88 34.91
C ILE A 10 20.87 -37.51 34.68
N LEU A 11 20.00 -38.52 34.79
CA LEU A 11 18.59 -38.60 34.33
C LEU A 11 17.67 -38.96 35.55
N LEU A 12 16.35 -39.10 35.31
CA LEU A 12 15.28 -39.67 36.20
C LEU A 12 14.67 -38.74 37.29
N LEU A 13 13.38 -38.86 37.69
CA LEU A 13 12.14 -39.33 37.04
C LEU A 13 10.91 -39.03 37.96
N ALA A 14 9.71 -38.96 37.38
CA ALA A 14 8.39 -39.36 37.93
C ALA A 14 7.74 -38.69 39.18
N LEU A 15 6.46 -38.28 39.05
CA LEU A 15 5.26 -38.94 39.66
C LEU A 15 4.00 -38.02 39.73
N LEU A 16 2.92 -38.47 39.08
CA LEU A 16 1.49 -38.34 39.49
C LEU A 16 1.09 -39.66 40.22
N PRO A 17 -0.13 -39.93 40.76
CA PRO A 17 -1.42 -39.19 40.72
C PRO A 17 -2.21 -39.16 42.09
N LEU A 18 -3.54 -38.90 41.99
CA LEU A 18 -4.70 -39.02 42.92
C LEU A 18 -5.27 -37.67 43.44
N ALA A 19 -6.57 -37.34 43.52
CA ALA A 19 -7.90 -37.84 43.09
C ALA A 19 -8.94 -37.93 44.23
N LEU A 20 -10.19 -37.54 43.90
CA LEU A 20 -11.52 -37.95 44.47
C LEU A 20 -12.29 -37.07 45.51
N LEU A 21 -13.54 -36.74 45.10
CA LEU A 21 -14.82 -36.59 45.85
C LEU A 21 -15.03 -35.40 46.82
N GLY A 22 -16.22 -34.78 46.94
CA GLY A 22 -17.48 -34.92 46.18
C GLY A 22 -18.73 -34.34 46.89
N THR A 23 -19.85 -34.18 46.16
CA THR A 23 -21.24 -33.87 46.63
C THR A 23 -21.49 -32.43 47.17
N SER A 24 -22.69 -31.81 47.18
CA SER A 24 -24.09 -32.20 46.87
C SER A 24 -24.98 -30.98 46.49
N ALA A 25 -26.14 -31.23 45.85
CA ALA A 25 -27.33 -30.34 45.75
C ALA A 25 -28.43 -30.85 46.75
N PRO A 26 -29.70 -30.34 46.90
CA PRO A 26 -30.61 -29.54 46.02
C PRO A 26 -31.45 -28.48 46.85
N PRO A 27 -32.78 -28.17 46.71
CA PRO A 27 -33.79 -28.33 45.61
C PRO A 27 -34.76 -27.12 45.30
N ILE A 28 -35.21 -27.05 44.03
CA ILE A 28 -36.61 -27.02 43.48
C ILE A 28 -37.69 -26.00 43.93
N HIS A 29 -38.28 -25.25 42.96
CA HIS A 29 -39.72 -25.10 42.57
C HIS A 29 -39.83 -23.94 41.53
N ALA A 30 -40.36 -23.98 40.30
CA ALA A 30 -41.44 -24.69 39.58
C ALA A 30 -42.75 -23.85 39.40
N ALA A 31 -43.03 -23.40 38.15
CA ALA A 31 -44.33 -23.40 37.43
C ALA A 31 -44.54 -22.20 36.46
N GLY A 32 -45.12 -22.44 35.28
CA GLY A 32 -45.80 -21.38 34.48
C GLY A 32 -45.61 -21.39 32.95
N SER A 33 -46.47 -22.10 32.22
CA SER A 33 -46.81 -21.82 30.80
C SER A 33 -48.31 -21.49 30.73
N PRO A 34 -48.78 -20.63 29.79
CA PRO A 34 -49.20 -21.08 28.45
C PRO A 34 -48.86 -20.00 27.37
N SER A 35 -49.31 -19.99 26.10
CA SER A 35 -50.15 -20.88 25.26
C SER A 35 -49.80 -20.69 23.77
N THR A 36 -50.20 -21.63 22.91
CA THR A 36 -50.13 -21.58 21.43
C THR A 36 -51.38 -20.96 20.79
N SER A 37 -51.23 -20.28 19.64
CA SER A 37 -52.31 -20.18 18.64
C SER A 37 -51.76 -19.99 17.21
N THR A 38 -51.89 -21.03 16.38
CA THR A 38 -51.85 -20.95 14.90
C THR A 38 -53.19 -20.42 14.35
N PRO A 39 -53.19 -19.95 13.10
CA PRO A 39 -54.17 -20.52 12.16
C PRO A 39 -53.56 -20.90 10.80
N THR A 40 -54.24 -21.82 10.09
CA THR A 40 -53.88 -22.37 8.77
C THR A 40 -54.90 -21.88 7.70
N PRO A 41 -54.87 -22.28 6.41
CA PRO A 41 -54.86 -21.32 5.31
C PRO A 41 -56.18 -21.22 4.53
N SER A 42 -56.27 -20.26 3.61
CA SER A 42 -57.33 -20.15 2.60
C SER A 42 -56.79 -19.72 1.23
N GLN A 43 -57.22 -20.41 0.18
CA GLN A 43 -57.00 -20.12 -1.25
C GLN A 43 -58.32 -20.41 -2.00
N PRO A 44 -58.47 -20.04 -3.30
CA PRO A 44 -57.82 -18.94 -4.03
C PRO A 44 -58.88 -17.98 -4.64
N GLY A 45 -58.44 -16.94 -5.35
CA GLY A 45 -59.33 -16.07 -6.14
C GLY A 45 -58.59 -15.39 -7.28
N ASP A 46 -59.04 -15.63 -8.51
CA ASP A 46 -58.44 -15.06 -9.73
C ASP A 46 -58.64 -13.54 -9.83
N GLY A 47 -57.59 -12.83 -10.25
CA GLY A 47 -57.65 -11.40 -10.48
C GLY A 47 -56.33 -10.83 -10.97
N ALA A 48 -56.16 -10.73 -12.29
CA ALA A 48 -54.99 -10.07 -12.87
C ALA A 48 -55.06 -8.55 -12.63
N ALA A 49 -54.16 -8.02 -11.79
CA ALA A 49 -54.01 -6.58 -11.56
C ALA A 49 -52.54 -6.22 -11.21
N ALA A 50 -52.15 -5.02 -11.64
CA ALA A 50 -50.81 -4.45 -11.68
C ALA A 50 -49.91 -4.60 -10.42
N LEU A 51 -48.60 -4.67 -10.67
CA LEU A 51 -47.53 -4.59 -9.67
C LEU A 51 -47.61 -3.28 -8.85
N PRO A 52 -47.58 -3.33 -7.51
CA PRO A 52 -47.36 -2.15 -6.70
C PRO A 52 -45.85 -1.84 -6.61
N SER A 53 -45.47 -0.66 -7.09
CA SER A 53 -44.15 -0.08 -6.85
C SER A 53 -43.98 0.36 -5.39
N THR A 54 -42.73 0.41 -4.93
CA THR A 54 -42.28 0.76 -3.56
C THR A 54 -42.52 -0.30 -2.47
N TRP A 55 -41.45 -1.02 -2.11
CA TRP A 55 -41.37 -1.86 -0.91
C TRP A 55 -40.20 -1.40 -0.03
N ASN A 56 -40.50 -0.50 0.92
CA ASN A 56 -39.55 -0.09 1.96
C ASN A 56 -39.40 -1.20 3.01
N GLY A 57 -38.31 -1.98 2.96
CA GLY A 57 -38.17 -3.22 3.74
C GLY A 57 -36.75 -3.55 4.19
N ALA A 58 -36.11 -2.64 4.92
CA ALA A 58 -34.91 -2.94 5.72
C ALA A 58 -35.16 -2.48 7.17
N ALA A 59 -35.10 -3.37 8.15
CA ALA A 59 -35.35 -2.99 9.54
C ALA A 59 -34.33 -1.97 10.07
N ALA A 60 -34.76 -1.13 11.00
CA ALA A 60 -33.93 -0.09 11.57
C ALA A 60 -32.98 -0.68 12.64
N LEU A 61 -31.69 -0.76 12.32
CA LEU A 61 -30.65 -0.95 13.33
C LEU A 61 -30.41 0.37 14.09
N PRO A 62 -30.22 0.34 15.42
CA PRO A 62 -29.97 1.53 16.21
C PRO A 62 -28.50 1.98 16.07
N PHE A 63 -28.22 2.88 15.13
CA PHE A 63 -26.90 3.46 14.94
C PHE A 63 -26.73 4.77 15.73
N THR A 64 -25.67 4.84 16.55
CA THR A 64 -25.21 6.08 17.21
C THR A 64 -23.68 6.18 17.18
N TRP A 65 -23.11 6.68 16.08
CA TRP A 65 -21.71 7.13 15.99
C TRP A 65 -21.57 8.28 15.00
N GLY A 66 -20.65 9.20 15.26
CA GLY A 66 -20.37 10.40 14.45
C GLY A 66 -19.34 10.15 13.34
N GLY A 67 -19.53 9.10 12.54
CA GLY A 67 -18.73 8.81 11.34
C GLY A 67 -19.59 8.79 10.07
N PRO A 68 -18.98 8.62 8.87
CA PRO A 68 -19.73 8.41 7.64
C PRO A 68 -20.59 7.13 7.74
N GLY A 69 -21.76 7.15 7.11
CA GLY A 69 -22.67 6.00 7.10
C GLY A 69 -22.18 4.86 6.19
N PRO A 70 -22.83 3.69 6.23
CA PRO A 70 -22.48 2.58 5.35
C PRO A 70 -22.76 2.94 3.88
N LEU A 71 -22.02 2.32 2.95
CA LEU A 71 -22.40 2.29 1.55
C LEU A 71 -23.44 1.18 1.35
N GLU A 72 -24.61 1.51 0.82
CA GLU A 72 -25.66 0.52 0.53
C GLU A 72 -25.93 0.45 -0.98
N LEU A 73 -25.80 -0.72 -1.58
CA LEU A 73 -26.21 -1.01 -2.95
C LEU A 73 -27.50 -1.82 -2.91
N SER A 74 -28.56 -1.35 -3.55
CA SER A 74 -29.86 -2.04 -3.63
C SER A 74 -30.20 -2.30 -5.09
N LEU A 75 -30.02 -3.54 -5.53
CA LEU A 75 -29.95 -3.95 -6.93
C LEU A 75 -30.90 -5.09 -7.24
N SER A 76 -31.19 -5.24 -8.52
CA SER A 76 -32.02 -6.30 -9.09
C SER A 76 -31.39 -6.84 -10.36
N ILE A 77 -31.40 -8.16 -10.50
CA ILE A 77 -31.03 -8.86 -11.72
C ILE A 77 -32.34 -9.26 -12.41
N LEU A 78 -32.56 -8.75 -13.61
CA LEU A 78 -33.76 -9.02 -14.40
C LEU A 78 -33.64 -10.35 -15.16
N ALA A 79 -34.77 -10.84 -15.68
CA ALA A 79 -34.88 -12.11 -16.39
C ALA A 79 -33.99 -12.20 -17.65
N ASP A 80 -33.62 -11.06 -18.26
CA ASP A 80 -32.72 -10.97 -19.41
C ASP A 80 -31.22 -10.91 -19.01
N GLY A 81 -30.92 -11.00 -17.71
CA GLY A 81 -29.57 -10.90 -17.15
C GLY A 81 -29.06 -9.47 -16.97
N THR A 82 -29.86 -8.45 -17.32
CA THR A 82 -29.51 -7.05 -17.07
C THR A 82 -29.66 -6.70 -15.59
N TRP A 83 -28.91 -5.69 -15.17
CA TRP A 83 -28.88 -5.22 -13.79
C TRP A 83 -29.50 -3.84 -13.68
N GLU A 84 -30.31 -3.58 -12.66
CA GLU A 84 -30.75 -2.23 -12.30
C GLU A 84 -30.88 -2.05 -10.79
N GLY A 85 -30.83 -0.81 -10.32
CA GLY A 85 -31.07 -0.49 -8.91
C GLY A 85 -30.49 0.84 -8.51
N GLN A 86 -30.09 0.97 -7.25
CA GLN A 86 -29.63 2.23 -6.67
C GLN A 86 -28.48 2.03 -5.68
N ALA A 87 -27.48 2.92 -5.70
CA ALA A 87 -26.49 3.06 -4.64
C ALA A 87 -26.87 4.22 -3.71
N TYR A 88 -26.79 4.00 -2.40
CA TYR A 88 -27.12 4.95 -1.35
C TYR A 88 -25.86 5.27 -0.54
N VAL A 89 -25.54 6.57 -0.45
CA VAL A 89 -24.47 7.09 0.41
C VAL A 89 -25.11 7.91 1.53
N TYR A 90 -24.86 7.53 2.80
CA TYR A 90 -25.50 8.12 3.99
C TYR A 90 -24.54 9.03 4.78
N HIS A 91 -24.99 10.24 5.12
CA HIS A 91 -24.22 11.18 5.96
C HIS A 91 -25.01 11.64 7.18
N ALA A 92 -24.31 11.77 8.31
CA ALA A 92 -24.87 12.28 9.55
C ALA A 92 -25.23 13.77 9.37
N HIS A 93 -26.50 14.12 9.55
CA HIS A 93 -26.99 15.47 9.31
C HIS A 93 -26.55 16.40 10.46
N PRO A 94 -25.73 17.44 10.22
CA PRO A 94 -25.57 18.49 11.21
C PRO A 94 -26.91 19.22 11.33
N ARG A 95 -27.39 19.48 12.56
CA ARG A 95 -28.55 20.35 12.80
C ARG A 95 -28.18 21.80 12.51
N SER A 96 -28.15 22.16 11.24
CA SER A 96 -27.98 23.54 10.77
C SER A 96 -29.34 24.17 10.48
N THR A 97 -29.54 25.40 10.95
CA THR A 97 -30.77 26.18 10.77
C THR A 97 -30.64 27.23 9.65
N SER A 98 -29.69 27.06 8.72
CA SER A 98 -29.40 28.02 7.63
C SER A 98 -29.57 27.40 6.23
N PRO A 99 -30.37 27.99 5.32
CA PRO A 99 -30.53 27.52 3.94
C PRO A 99 -29.23 27.44 3.14
N ASP A 100 -28.29 28.35 3.38
CA ASP A 100 -27.01 28.41 2.64
C ASP A 100 -26.10 27.19 2.94
N SER A 101 -26.31 26.53 4.08
CA SER A 101 -25.50 25.38 4.49
C SER A 101 -25.91 24.08 3.77
N THR A 102 -27.13 23.99 3.25
CA THR A 102 -27.64 22.81 2.54
C THR A 102 -27.07 22.70 1.12
N GLU A 103 -26.97 23.81 0.38
CA GLU A 103 -26.46 23.83 -1.00
C GLU A 103 -24.94 23.58 -1.07
N ALA A 104 -24.19 24.07 -0.08
CA ALA A 104 -22.76 23.78 0.06
C ALA A 104 -22.49 22.30 0.40
N LEU A 105 -23.34 21.69 1.24
CA LEU A 105 -23.26 20.27 1.57
C LEU A 105 -23.57 19.42 0.33
N ASP A 106 -24.65 19.73 -0.38
CA ASP A 106 -25.08 19.05 -1.60
C ASP A 106 -23.97 19.04 -2.67
N THR A 107 -23.32 20.18 -2.90
CA THR A 107 -22.20 20.27 -3.85
C THR A 107 -20.96 19.47 -3.40
N HIS A 108 -20.70 19.32 -2.10
CA HIS A 108 -19.60 18.47 -1.59
C HIS A 108 -19.92 16.98 -1.72
N MET A 109 -21.14 16.59 -1.36
CA MET A 109 -21.62 15.20 -1.38
C MET A 109 -21.75 14.66 -2.82
N GLN A 110 -22.20 15.49 -3.77
CA GLN A 110 -22.18 15.15 -5.20
C GLN A 110 -20.75 14.92 -5.71
N ARG A 111 -19.75 15.66 -5.19
CA ARG A 111 -18.33 15.46 -5.54
C ARG A 111 -17.73 14.21 -4.92
N GLU A 112 -18.10 13.81 -3.70
CA GLU A 112 -17.66 12.52 -3.12
C GLU A 112 -18.32 11.33 -3.83
N ALA A 113 -19.62 11.39 -4.11
CA ALA A 113 -20.30 10.37 -4.91
C ALA A 113 -19.71 10.27 -6.33
N ALA A 114 -19.41 11.40 -6.98
CA ALA A 114 -18.68 11.40 -8.24
C ALA A 114 -17.24 10.87 -8.08
N ALA A 115 -16.51 11.18 -7.01
CA ALA A 115 -15.16 10.66 -6.79
C ALA A 115 -15.15 9.12 -6.64
N ILE A 116 -16.19 8.55 -6.03
CA ILE A 116 -16.34 7.09 -5.88
C ILE A 116 -16.79 6.42 -7.20
N PHE A 117 -17.72 7.04 -7.96
CA PHE A 117 -18.40 6.35 -9.08
C PHE A 117 -18.05 6.86 -10.50
N SER A 118 -17.36 7.99 -10.66
CA SER A 118 -17.04 8.57 -11.98
C SER A 118 -16.02 7.79 -12.80
N GLY A 119 -15.26 6.89 -12.16
CA GLY A 119 -14.34 5.99 -12.86
C GLY A 119 -15.01 4.90 -13.70
N TYR A 120 -16.32 4.68 -13.55
CA TYR A 120 -17.02 3.47 -14.00
C TYR A 120 -18.20 3.74 -14.95
N GLY A 121 -18.12 4.80 -15.77
CA GLY A 121 -19.10 5.09 -16.82
C GLY A 121 -20.52 5.49 -16.37
N VAL A 122 -20.78 5.54 -15.07
CA VAL A 122 -22.11 5.76 -14.48
C VAL A 122 -22.72 7.09 -14.91
N SER A 123 -23.95 7.06 -15.42
CA SER A 123 -24.73 8.26 -15.75
C SER A 123 -25.61 8.69 -14.56
N TYR A 124 -25.46 9.95 -14.15
CA TYR A 124 -26.07 10.49 -12.95
C TYR A 124 -27.49 10.98 -13.19
N THR A 125 -28.42 10.58 -12.33
CA THR A 125 -29.69 11.29 -12.11
C THR A 125 -29.85 11.51 -10.62
N GLY A 126 -29.51 12.72 -10.17
CA GLY A 126 -29.66 13.12 -8.77
C GLY A 126 -31.13 13.18 -8.39
N GLY A 127 -31.55 12.34 -7.44
CA GLY A 127 -32.89 12.35 -6.87
C GLY A 127 -32.81 12.33 -5.35
N GLU A 128 -33.26 13.40 -4.72
CA GLU A 128 -33.35 13.50 -3.26
C GLU A 128 -34.35 12.43 -2.76
N SER A 129 -33.91 11.51 -1.90
CA SER A 129 -34.77 10.47 -1.33
C SER A 129 -34.83 10.61 0.20
N ARG A 130 -36.03 10.40 0.75
CA ARG A 130 -36.43 10.88 2.08
C ARG A 130 -35.59 10.29 3.23
N PRO A 131 -35.38 11.06 4.31
CA PRO A 131 -34.46 10.70 5.39
C PRO A 131 -34.85 9.40 6.13
N ARG A 132 -33.86 8.53 6.34
CA ARG A 132 -33.86 7.49 7.39
C ARG A 132 -33.13 8.03 8.62
N ASN A 133 -33.77 7.93 9.79
CA ASN A 133 -33.16 8.19 11.11
C ASN A 133 -32.39 9.53 11.25
N GLY A 134 -32.74 10.57 10.48
CA GLY A 134 -32.05 11.86 10.54
C GLY A 134 -30.71 11.91 9.80
N TYR A 135 -30.46 10.98 8.88
CA TYR A 135 -29.34 11.01 7.94
C TYR A 135 -29.85 11.52 6.58
N ALA A 136 -29.03 12.32 5.89
CA ALA A 136 -29.23 12.65 4.49
C ALA A 136 -28.65 11.52 3.63
N SER A 137 -29.34 11.15 2.55
CA SER A 137 -28.96 10.02 1.68
C SER A 137 -29.16 10.32 0.21
N TYR A 138 -28.09 10.16 -0.58
CA TYR A 138 -28.13 10.32 -2.03
C TYR A 138 -28.32 8.96 -2.69
N ALA A 139 -29.35 8.85 -3.53
CA ALA A 139 -29.60 7.67 -4.34
C ALA A 139 -29.07 7.87 -5.77
N LEU A 140 -28.12 7.04 -6.18
CA LEU A 140 -27.56 7.00 -7.53
C LEU A 140 -28.23 5.85 -8.29
N SER A 141 -28.99 6.13 -9.35
CA SER A 141 -29.61 5.07 -10.16
C SER A 141 -28.56 4.35 -11.01
N LEU A 142 -28.47 3.03 -10.87
CA LEU A 142 -27.56 2.14 -11.58
C LEU A 142 -28.35 1.29 -12.59
N LYS A 143 -27.85 1.14 -13.81
CA LYS A 143 -28.45 0.30 -14.87
C LYS A 143 -27.39 -0.33 -15.78
N GLY A 144 -27.73 -1.49 -16.34
CA GLY A 144 -26.90 -2.21 -17.32
C GLY A 144 -25.56 -2.65 -16.73
N ASP A 145 -24.54 -2.66 -17.57
CA ASP A 145 -23.20 -3.16 -17.21
C ASP A 145 -22.58 -2.40 -16.04
N HIS A 146 -22.84 -1.10 -15.88
CA HIS A 146 -22.35 -0.30 -14.74
C HIS A 146 -22.86 -0.81 -13.39
N ALA A 147 -24.10 -1.30 -13.33
CA ALA A 147 -24.68 -1.85 -12.11
C ALA A 147 -24.02 -3.18 -11.71
N ARG A 148 -23.62 -3.99 -12.70
CA ARG A 148 -22.85 -5.21 -12.51
C ARG A 148 -21.40 -4.91 -12.13
N GLU A 149 -20.76 -3.98 -12.82
CA GLU A 149 -19.36 -3.61 -12.60
C GLU A 149 -19.12 -3.11 -11.17
N ILE A 150 -20.01 -2.25 -10.65
CA ILE A 150 -19.96 -1.77 -9.26
C ILE A 150 -20.10 -2.90 -8.24
N VAL A 151 -20.92 -3.92 -8.51
CA VAL A 151 -21.03 -5.12 -7.66
C VAL A 151 -19.75 -5.92 -7.71
N ASP A 152 -19.23 -6.21 -8.90
CA ASP A 152 -17.98 -6.95 -9.05
C ASP A 152 -16.81 -6.21 -8.40
N ILE A 153 -16.78 -4.86 -8.45
CA ILE A 153 -15.81 -4.03 -7.72
C ILE A 153 -16.03 -4.16 -6.21
N ALA A 154 -17.24 -4.01 -5.69
CA ALA A 154 -17.51 -4.09 -4.26
C ALA A 154 -17.19 -5.48 -3.67
N LEU A 155 -17.41 -6.55 -4.45
CA LEU A 155 -17.06 -7.93 -4.09
C LEU A 155 -15.55 -8.20 -4.20
N ARG A 156 -14.86 -7.65 -5.22
CA ARG A 156 -13.39 -7.72 -5.34
C ARG A 156 -12.67 -6.85 -4.31
N ALA A 157 -13.27 -5.73 -3.89
CA ALA A 157 -12.78 -4.83 -2.85
C ALA A 157 -12.81 -5.46 -1.44
N GLY A 158 -13.39 -6.66 -1.27
CA GLY A 158 -13.11 -7.53 -0.12
C GLY A 158 -11.62 -7.88 0.04
N ASN A 159 -10.80 -7.75 -1.01
CA ASN A 159 -9.34 -7.85 -0.88
C ASN A 159 -8.67 -6.54 -0.41
N ALA A 160 -9.38 -5.41 -0.44
CA ALA A 160 -8.88 -4.06 -0.12
C ALA A 160 -9.31 -3.56 1.27
N VAL A 161 -9.54 -4.46 2.22
CA VAL A 161 -10.01 -4.16 3.60
C VAL A 161 -8.88 -3.54 4.47
N LYS A 162 -8.47 -2.34 4.08
CA LYS A 162 -7.79 -1.33 4.90
C LYS A 162 -8.47 0.05 4.83
N ARG A 163 -9.32 0.33 3.83
CA ARG A 163 -9.96 1.66 3.64
C ARG A 163 -11.40 1.79 4.15
N LEU A 164 -12.09 0.69 4.48
CA LEU A 164 -13.43 0.73 5.08
C LEU A 164 -13.41 -0.02 6.41
N ALA A 165 -13.86 0.64 7.47
CA ALA A 165 -13.70 0.20 8.85
C ALA A 165 -14.76 -0.83 9.31
N GLY A 166 -15.07 -1.84 8.49
CA GLY A 166 -16.03 -2.90 8.85
C GLY A 166 -16.24 -3.98 7.79
N PRO A 167 -17.03 -5.03 8.11
CA PRO A 167 -17.38 -6.14 7.21
C PRO A 167 -18.06 -5.71 5.90
N VAL A 168 -18.09 -6.62 4.92
CA VAL A 168 -18.93 -6.50 3.70
C VAL A 168 -20.05 -7.53 3.76
N ALA A 169 -21.29 -7.10 3.61
CA ALA A 169 -22.46 -7.98 3.57
C ALA A 169 -23.07 -8.03 2.15
N LEU A 170 -23.38 -9.23 1.66
CA LEU A 170 -24.10 -9.49 0.43
C LEU A 170 -25.43 -10.22 0.76
N ASP A 171 -26.54 -9.50 0.67
CA ASP A 171 -27.90 -10.01 0.83
C ASP A 171 -28.45 -10.46 -0.52
N LEU A 172 -28.80 -11.74 -0.63
CA LEU A 172 -29.33 -12.35 -1.84
C LEU A 172 -30.79 -12.74 -1.62
N ARG A 173 -31.68 -12.33 -2.52
CA ARG A 173 -33.12 -12.66 -2.47
C ARG A 173 -33.63 -13.08 -3.85
N GLY A 174 -34.45 -14.11 -3.93
CA GLY A 174 -35.01 -14.58 -5.21
C GLY A 174 -35.91 -15.80 -5.05
N ASP A 175 -36.50 -16.24 -6.15
CA ASP A 175 -37.30 -17.48 -6.18
C ASP A 175 -36.39 -18.71 -6.32
N THR A 176 -36.79 -19.81 -5.69
CA THR A 176 -36.04 -21.07 -5.64
C THR A 176 -36.95 -22.28 -5.80
N ASP A 177 -36.40 -23.37 -6.34
CA ASP A 177 -37.08 -24.67 -6.44
C ASP A 177 -36.79 -25.57 -5.23
N GLU A 178 -37.65 -26.57 -5.00
CA GLU A 178 -37.49 -27.50 -3.87
C GLU A 178 -36.27 -28.40 -4.07
N GLY A 179 -35.35 -28.39 -3.11
CA GLY A 179 -34.09 -29.14 -3.21
C GLY A 179 -33.04 -28.51 -4.13
N GLN A 180 -33.26 -27.28 -4.62
CA GLN A 180 -32.28 -26.57 -5.43
C GLN A 180 -30.97 -26.33 -4.66
N VAL A 181 -29.85 -26.56 -5.33
CA VAL A 181 -28.51 -26.20 -4.85
C VAL A 181 -28.12 -24.88 -5.50
N LEU A 182 -27.79 -23.90 -4.66
CA LEU A 182 -27.20 -22.63 -5.09
C LEU A 182 -25.68 -22.78 -5.02
N GLU A 183 -25.00 -22.38 -6.09
CA GLU A 183 -23.54 -22.36 -6.15
C GLU A 183 -23.09 -20.93 -6.37
N ILE A 184 -22.24 -20.42 -5.48
CA ILE A 184 -21.68 -19.07 -5.57
C ILE A 184 -20.19 -19.09 -5.27
N ALA A 185 -19.38 -18.56 -6.20
CA ALA A 185 -17.92 -18.54 -6.11
C ALA A 185 -17.41 -17.10 -6.06
N LEU A 186 -17.01 -16.66 -4.86
CA LEU A 186 -16.54 -15.29 -4.57
C LEU A 186 -15.06 -15.27 -4.22
N THR A 187 -14.39 -14.15 -4.49
CA THR A 187 -13.00 -13.93 -4.05
C THR A 187 -12.94 -13.77 -2.53
N SER A 188 -11.87 -14.30 -1.93
CA SER A 188 -11.62 -14.32 -0.48
C SER A 188 -10.12 -14.23 -0.20
N ASN A 189 -9.73 -13.92 1.04
CA ASN A 189 -8.33 -14.04 1.46
C ASN A 189 -8.23 -14.83 2.79
N PRO A 190 -8.28 -16.18 2.73
CA PRO A 190 -8.28 -17.03 3.92
C PRO A 190 -6.97 -16.93 4.72
N SER A 191 -5.85 -16.61 4.06
CA SER A 191 -4.54 -16.48 4.71
C SER A 191 -4.49 -15.30 5.70
N THR A 192 -5.25 -14.24 5.43
CA THR A 192 -5.42 -13.09 6.32
C THR A 192 -6.58 -13.26 7.31
N GLY A 193 -7.23 -14.43 7.28
CA GLY A 193 -8.39 -14.80 8.11
C GLY A 193 -9.74 -14.35 7.57
N TYR A 194 -9.81 -13.68 6.42
CA TYR A 194 -11.07 -13.19 5.85
C TYR A 194 -11.72 -14.22 4.93
N ALA A 195 -12.99 -14.55 5.21
CA ALA A 195 -13.78 -15.50 4.44
C ALA A 195 -15.25 -15.09 4.42
N TRP A 196 -16.00 -15.63 3.45
CA TRP A 196 -17.46 -15.52 3.39
C TRP A 196 -18.11 -16.54 4.32
N ALA A 197 -18.97 -16.06 5.21
CA ALA A 197 -19.83 -16.88 6.07
C ALA A 197 -21.30 -16.70 5.69
N VAL A 198 -22.10 -17.76 5.77
CA VAL A 198 -23.56 -17.68 5.57
C VAL A 198 -24.24 -17.28 6.87
N GLU A 199 -25.04 -16.22 6.82
CA GLU A 199 -25.86 -15.76 7.94
C GLU A 199 -27.36 -15.76 7.60
N ALA A 200 -28.17 -15.75 8.65
CA ALA A 200 -29.61 -15.57 8.53
C ALA A 200 -29.91 -14.16 7.98
N LEU A 201 -30.80 -14.08 6.99
CA LEU A 201 -31.37 -12.81 6.55
C LEU A 201 -32.70 -12.59 7.28
N GLU A 202 -33.07 -11.34 7.57
CA GLU A 202 -34.31 -11.06 8.30
C GLU A 202 -35.52 -11.68 7.58
N GLY A 203 -36.32 -12.48 8.31
CA GLY A 203 -37.45 -13.24 7.76
C GLY A 203 -37.12 -14.55 7.04
N HIS A 204 -35.83 -14.88 6.82
CA HIS A 204 -35.40 -16.06 6.08
C HIS A 204 -34.34 -16.89 6.83
N PRO A 205 -34.55 -18.20 7.08
CA PRO A 205 -33.53 -19.05 7.69
C PRO A 205 -32.32 -19.20 6.76
N PRO A 206 -31.09 -19.30 7.29
CA PRO A 206 -29.90 -19.48 6.47
C PRO A 206 -29.96 -20.83 5.74
N PRO A 207 -29.58 -20.90 4.45
CA PRO A 207 -29.54 -22.15 3.70
C PRO A 207 -28.47 -23.07 4.29
N ARG A 208 -28.66 -24.38 4.10
CA ARG A 208 -27.71 -25.36 4.63
C ARG A 208 -26.46 -25.37 3.75
N VAL A 209 -25.30 -25.02 4.31
CA VAL A 209 -24.02 -25.21 3.63
C VAL A 209 -23.77 -26.71 3.46
N TYR A 210 -23.66 -27.18 2.21
CA TYR A 210 -23.30 -28.55 1.87
C TYR A 210 -21.80 -28.70 1.69
N HIS A 211 -21.19 -27.80 0.91
CA HIS A 211 -19.75 -27.79 0.66
C HIS A 211 -19.24 -26.34 0.72
N VAL A 212 -18.05 -26.18 1.30
CA VAL A 212 -17.20 -25.01 1.08
C VAL A 212 -15.95 -25.53 0.38
N GLU A 213 -15.63 -25.02 -0.81
CA GLU A 213 -14.36 -25.29 -1.48
C GLU A 213 -13.52 -24.02 -1.50
N MET A 214 -12.23 -24.16 -1.22
CA MET A 214 -11.26 -23.08 -1.29
C MET A 214 -10.29 -23.39 -2.42
N HIS A 215 -10.49 -22.74 -3.55
CA HIS A 215 -9.60 -22.81 -4.71
C HIS A 215 -8.58 -21.69 -4.58
N GLN A 216 -7.35 -22.01 -4.18
CA GLN A 216 -6.25 -21.05 -4.22
C GLN A 216 -6.07 -20.57 -5.66
N VAL A 217 -6.25 -19.26 -5.89
CA VAL A 217 -6.01 -18.67 -7.21
C VAL A 217 -4.51 -18.45 -7.37
N SER A 218 -3.88 -17.91 -6.33
CA SER A 218 -2.43 -17.74 -6.24
C SER A 218 -1.72 -18.93 -5.59
N LYS A 219 -0.49 -19.22 -6.02
CA LYS A 219 0.36 -20.28 -5.42
C LYS A 219 1.08 -19.87 -4.13
N GLY A 220 1.10 -18.58 -3.79
CA GLY A 220 1.77 -18.05 -2.60
C GLY A 220 0.93 -18.06 -1.31
N LEU A 221 1.57 -18.29 -0.17
CA LEU A 221 1.00 -17.99 1.15
C LEU A 221 0.75 -16.49 1.27
N GLY A 222 -0.51 -16.07 1.43
CA GLY A 222 -0.89 -14.65 1.55
C GLY A 222 -1.92 -14.18 0.52
N GLY A 223 -2.00 -14.87 -0.63
CA GLY A 223 -2.77 -14.40 -1.78
C GLY A 223 -4.27 -14.74 -1.76
N PRO A 224 -5.03 -14.22 -2.74
CA PRO A 224 -6.46 -14.42 -2.82
C PRO A 224 -6.82 -15.84 -3.27
N ALA A 225 -7.90 -16.37 -2.69
CA ALA A 225 -8.52 -17.64 -3.05
C ALA A 225 -9.97 -17.41 -3.51
N ARG A 226 -10.48 -18.25 -4.41
CA ARG A 226 -11.91 -18.34 -4.70
C ARG A 226 -12.55 -19.27 -3.67
N GLN A 227 -13.50 -18.75 -2.92
CA GLN A 227 -14.34 -19.51 -2.02
C GLN A 227 -15.64 -19.86 -2.75
N ALA A 228 -15.82 -21.12 -3.08
CA ALA A 228 -17.07 -21.64 -3.63
C ALA A 228 -17.94 -22.20 -2.50
N LEU A 229 -19.18 -21.75 -2.44
CA LEU A 229 -20.20 -22.15 -1.47
C LEU A 229 -21.32 -22.89 -2.20
N GLN A 230 -21.54 -24.16 -1.84
CA GLN A 230 -22.71 -24.93 -2.26
C GLN A 230 -23.75 -24.94 -1.15
N LEU A 231 -24.90 -24.32 -1.41
CA LEU A 231 -25.95 -24.01 -0.44
C LEU A 231 -27.25 -24.73 -0.81
N GLY A 232 -27.78 -25.53 0.11
CA GLY A 232 -29.04 -26.25 -0.05
C GLY A 232 -30.25 -25.43 0.38
N VAL A 233 -31.22 -25.31 -0.52
CA VAL A 233 -32.53 -24.70 -0.23
C VAL A 233 -33.54 -25.79 0.13
N ALA A 234 -34.20 -25.63 1.28
CA ALA A 234 -35.02 -26.69 1.87
C ALA A 234 -36.48 -26.75 1.34
N LYS A 235 -36.98 -25.70 0.66
CA LYS A 235 -38.35 -25.58 0.15
C LYS A 235 -38.39 -24.66 -1.07
N ALA A 236 -39.28 -24.93 -2.01
CA ALA A 236 -39.58 -24.02 -3.11
C ALA A 236 -40.23 -22.71 -2.63
N GLY A 237 -40.05 -21.64 -3.40
CA GLY A 237 -40.62 -20.32 -3.19
C GLY A 237 -39.58 -19.21 -3.04
N ARG A 238 -40.05 -18.02 -2.68
CA ARG A 238 -39.20 -16.82 -2.53
C ARG A 238 -38.43 -16.89 -1.22
N THR A 239 -37.09 -16.88 -1.32
CA THR A 239 -36.18 -17.00 -0.20
C THR A 239 -35.05 -15.96 -0.26
N GLY A 240 -34.21 -15.92 0.77
CA GLY A 240 -33.01 -15.11 0.77
C GLY A 240 -32.05 -15.45 1.90
N PHE A 241 -30.81 -14.99 1.77
CA PHE A 241 -29.73 -15.24 2.73
C PHE A 241 -28.67 -14.15 2.67
N ARG A 242 -27.84 -14.05 3.71
CA ARG A 242 -26.70 -13.15 3.76
C ARG A 242 -25.40 -13.93 3.62
N LEU A 243 -24.48 -13.42 2.80
CA LEU A 243 -23.06 -13.75 2.88
C LEU A 243 -22.34 -12.57 3.56
N LEU A 244 -21.61 -12.84 4.63
CA LEU A 244 -20.84 -11.84 5.36
C LEU A 244 -19.35 -12.12 5.20
N TYR A 245 -18.62 -11.17 4.63
CA TYR A 245 -17.18 -11.24 4.47
C TYR A 245 -16.48 -10.54 5.63
N GLN A 246 -15.87 -11.34 6.50
CA GLN A 246 -15.16 -10.88 7.68
C GLN A 246 -14.20 -11.96 8.19
N ARG A 247 -13.49 -11.64 9.27
CA ARG A 247 -12.79 -12.64 10.08
C ARG A 247 -13.80 -13.37 10.99
N PRO A 248 -13.77 -14.72 11.09
CA PRO A 248 -14.74 -15.48 11.90
C PRO A 248 -14.82 -15.10 13.39
N TRP A 249 -13.80 -14.42 13.93
CA TRP A 249 -13.76 -13.93 15.31
C TRP A 249 -14.21 -12.47 15.47
N GLU A 250 -14.45 -11.73 14.39
CA GLU A 250 -15.06 -10.40 14.43
C GLU A 250 -16.58 -10.57 14.36
N THR A 251 -17.26 -10.41 15.50
CA THR A 251 -18.72 -10.56 15.61
C THR A 251 -19.39 -9.26 16.04
N GLY A 252 -20.65 -9.06 15.64
CA GLY A 252 -21.45 -7.91 16.06
C GLY A 252 -21.05 -6.55 15.45
N ARG A 253 -20.10 -6.51 14.50
CA ARG A 253 -19.77 -5.30 13.75
C ARG A 253 -20.82 -5.08 12.64
N PRO A 254 -21.42 -3.88 12.51
CA PRO A 254 -22.25 -3.58 11.35
C PRO A 254 -21.39 -3.54 10.07
N PRO A 255 -21.92 -3.98 8.92
CA PRO A 255 -21.19 -3.94 7.67
C PRO A 255 -20.94 -2.49 7.21
N ALA A 256 -19.75 -2.22 6.68
CA ALA A 256 -19.38 -0.95 6.08
C ALA A 256 -19.88 -0.83 4.63
N ILE A 257 -20.01 -1.97 3.93
CA ILE A 257 -20.73 -2.09 2.65
C ILE A 257 -21.86 -3.10 2.83
N LEU A 258 -23.08 -2.72 2.47
CA LEU A 258 -24.22 -3.62 2.32
C LEU A 258 -24.62 -3.69 0.84
N ILE A 259 -24.55 -4.88 0.25
CA ILE A 259 -24.96 -5.15 -1.13
C ILE A 259 -26.22 -6.00 -1.07
N SER A 260 -27.39 -5.44 -1.40
CA SER A 260 -28.64 -6.19 -1.57
C SER A 260 -28.89 -6.45 -3.05
N VAL A 261 -29.04 -7.71 -3.44
CA VAL A 261 -29.34 -8.13 -4.81
C VAL A 261 -30.61 -8.98 -4.84
N GLN A 262 -31.56 -8.59 -5.69
CA GLN A 262 -32.84 -9.28 -5.87
C GLN A 262 -32.95 -9.88 -7.28
N ALA A 263 -33.08 -11.20 -7.38
CA ALA A 263 -33.45 -11.85 -8.63
C ALA A 263 -34.93 -11.51 -8.96
N GLN A 264 -35.19 -10.94 -10.13
CA GLN A 264 -36.53 -10.56 -10.60
C GLN A 264 -36.83 -11.27 -11.92
N GLY A 265 -37.72 -12.28 -11.88
CA GLY A 265 -38.02 -13.11 -13.06
C GLY A 265 -36.88 -14.08 -13.44
N LEU A 266 -35.91 -14.25 -12.55
CA LEU A 266 -34.77 -15.17 -12.66
C LEU A 266 -34.69 -16.00 -11.37
N ASP A 267 -34.29 -17.26 -11.44
CA ASP A 267 -34.07 -18.08 -10.23
C ASP A 267 -32.82 -17.62 -9.45
N LEU A 268 -32.84 -17.87 -8.14
CA LEU A 268 -31.75 -17.45 -7.26
C LEU A 268 -30.42 -18.18 -7.59
N ALA A 269 -30.50 -19.38 -8.17
CA ALA A 269 -29.32 -20.12 -8.63
C ALA A 269 -28.62 -19.43 -9.82
N SER A 270 -29.36 -18.87 -10.78
CA SER A 270 -28.78 -18.10 -11.88
C SER A 270 -28.25 -16.75 -11.43
N ALA A 271 -28.92 -16.10 -10.47
CA ALA A 271 -28.38 -14.91 -9.82
C ALA A 271 -27.01 -15.19 -9.16
N CYS A 272 -26.89 -16.30 -8.41
CA CYS A 272 -25.63 -16.75 -7.82
C CYS A 272 -24.55 -17.03 -8.87
N ARG A 273 -24.90 -17.63 -10.02
CA ARG A 273 -23.98 -17.84 -11.16
C ARG A 273 -23.51 -16.53 -11.79
N LEU A 274 -24.39 -15.54 -11.95
CA LEU A 274 -24.04 -14.23 -12.53
C LEU A 274 -23.14 -13.39 -11.60
N LEU A 275 -23.28 -13.57 -10.29
CA LEU A 275 -22.43 -12.98 -9.24
C LEU A 275 -21.10 -13.72 -9.03
N SER A 276 -20.96 -14.93 -9.57
CA SER A 276 -19.76 -15.74 -9.37
C SER A 276 -18.64 -15.25 -10.27
N THR A 277 -17.41 -15.25 -9.73
CA THR A 277 -16.20 -14.99 -10.53
C THR A 277 -16.15 -15.94 -11.74
N PRO A 278 -15.97 -15.43 -12.97
CA PRO A 278 -16.06 -16.28 -14.17
C PRO A 278 -15.00 -17.39 -14.15
N PRO A 279 -15.31 -18.60 -14.65
CA PRO A 279 -14.34 -19.67 -14.78
C PRO A 279 -13.23 -19.27 -15.78
N PRO A 280 -11.98 -19.74 -15.59
CA PRO A 280 -10.87 -19.39 -16.47
C PRO A 280 -11.15 -19.82 -17.93
N PRO A 281 -10.67 -19.06 -18.94
CA PRO A 281 -10.92 -19.36 -20.36
C PRO A 281 -10.38 -20.73 -20.79
N ARG A 282 -11.10 -21.40 -21.72
CA ARG A 282 -10.58 -22.54 -22.48
C ARG A 282 -9.74 -22.07 -23.67
N ALA A 283 -8.69 -22.82 -24.00
CA ALA A 283 -7.66 -22.39 -24.93
C ALA A 283 -7.98 -22.57 -26.44
N ALA A 284 -7.32 -21.70 -27.22
CA ALA A 284 -6.96 -21.79 -28.65
C ALA A 284 -8.02 -21.51 -29.75
N ALA A 285 -7.78 -20.44 -30.52
CA ALA A 285 -7.65 -20.48 -31.98
C ALA A 285 -6.95 -19.23 -32.55
N ASP A 286 -6.13 -19.47 -33.59
CA ASP A 286 -5.24 -18.59 -34.38
C ASP A 286 -5.95 -17.44 -35.16
N VAL A 287 -5.19 -16.37 -35.50
CA VAL A 287 -5.10 -15.70 -36.83
C VAL A 287 -4.62 -14.22 -36.75
N SER A 288 -3.37 -14.03 -37.20
CA SER A 288 -2.77 -12.90 -37.95
C SER A 288 -3.59 -11.61 -38.25
N GLY A 289 -3.00 -10.44 -37.93
CA GLY A 289 -3.39 -9.12 -38.47
C GLY A 289 -2.28 -8.06 -38.28
N SER A 290 -1.91 -7.32 -39.33
CA SER A 290 -0.65 -6.56 -39.43
C SER A 290 -0.70 -5.06 -39.10
N LYS A 291 0.34 -4.56 -38.40
CA LYS A 291 1.04 -3.23 -38.44
C LYS A 291 0.21 -1.92 -38.55
N PRO A 292 0.63 -0.86 -37.84
CA PRO A 292 1.64 0.03 -38.43
C PRO A 292 2.82 0.36 -37.49
N GLU A 293 3.75 1.17 -38.02
CA GLU A 293 5.14 1.31 -37.60
C GLU A 293 5.44 2.78 -37.25
N PHE A 294 6.08 3.04 -36.11
CA PHE A 294 6.52 4.37 -35.69
C PHE A 294 7.92 4.29 -35.09
N ALA A 295 8.84 5.10 -35.63
CA ALA A 295 10.19 5.25 -35.12
C ALA A 295 10.25 6.41 -34.11
N LEU A 296 10.99 6.24 -33.01
CA LEU A 296 11.22 7.29 -32.01
C LEU A 296 12.54 8.03 -32.26
N PRO A 297 12.61 9.35 -32.00
CA PRO A 297 13.84 10.13 -32.18
C PRO A 297 14.78 10.06 -30.97
N GLU A 298 16.07 9.96 -31.28
CA GLU A 298 17.24 9.99 -30.40
C GLU A 298 17.35 11.29 -29.59
N HIS A 299 17.48 11.23 -28.25
CA HIS A 299 17.86 12.36 -27.38
C HIS A 299 18.69 11.92 -26.16
N ALA A 300 19.63 12.78 -25.76
CA ALA A 300 20.84 12.45 -24.98
C ALA A 300 20.63 12.13 -23.47
N PRO A 301 21.56 11.37 -22.84
CA PRO A 301 21.41 10.88 -21.47
C PRO A 301 21.77 11.94 -20.38
N PRO A 302 21.04 11.98 -19.25
CA PRO A 302 21.49 12.66 -18.03
C PRO A 302 22.52 11.82 -17.25
N ARG A 303 23.28 12.48 -16.37
CA ARG A 303 24.43 11.90 -15.65
C ARG A 303 24.01 10.77 -14.69
N SER A 304 24.72 9.66 -14.77
CA SER A 304 24.49 8.41 -14.04
C SER A 304 25.28 8.33 -12.73
N ALA A 305 24.69 7.74 -11.68
CA ALA A 305 25.47 7.13 -10.60
C ALA A 305 26.34 5.98 -11.16
N PRO A 306 27.46 5.61 -10.50
CA PRO A 306 28.32 4.55 -11.00
C PRO A 306 27.58 3.20 -11.07
N PRO A 307 27.85 2.36 -12.09
CA PRO A 307 27.30 1.01 -12.14
C PRO A 307 27.89 0.14 -11.01
N PRO A 308 27.13 -0.81 -10.44
CA PRO A 308 27.62 -1.66 -9.37
C PRO A 308 28.87 -2.44 -9.79
N SER A 309 29.86 -2.49 -8.89
CA SER A 309 31.13 -3.17 -9.15
C SER A 309 30.91 -4.69 -9.36
N THR A 310 31.66 -5.29 -10.28
CA THR A 310 31.44 -6.70 -10.69
C THR A 310 32.20 -7.71 -9.83
N GLN A 311 32.78 -7.33 -8.70
CA GLN A 311 33.65 -8.21 -7.91
C GLN A 311 32.91 -9.11 -6.90
N ASP A 312 31.73 -8.72 -6.42
CA ASP A 312 31.02 -9.45 -5.33
C ASP A 312 30.03 -10.53 -5.79
N ALA A 313 30.06 -10.91 -7.07
CA ALA A 313 29.17 -11.94 -7.62
C ALA A 313 29.39 -13.37 -7.06
N GLN A 314 30.31 -13.56 -6.11
CA GLN A 314 30.61 -14.84 -5.45
C GLN A 314 29.66 -15.16 -4.28
N ASP A 315 29.07 -14.15 -3.62
CA ASP A 315 28.30 -14.35 -2.37
C ASP A 315 26.76 -14.25 -2.54
N LEU A 316 26.27 -14.01 -3.76
CA LEU A 316 24.83 -13.94 -4.02
C LEU A 316 24.14 -15.32 -3.91
N PRO A 317 22.94 -15.41 -3.32
CA PRO A 317 22.22 -16.66 -3.16
C PRO A 317 21.85 -17.29 -4.52
N THR A 318 21.87 -18.63 -4.58
CA THR A 318 21.56 -19.39 -5.80
C THR A 318 20.09 -19.29 -6.23
N THR A 319 19.19 -18.97 -5.31
CA THR A 319 17.79 -18.63 -5.59
C THR A 319 17.42 -17.42 -4.76
N TYR A 320 16.77 -16.45 -5.36
CA TYR A 320 16.35 -15.21 -4.71
C TYR A 320 15.01 -14.76 -5.27
N ASN A 321 14.02 -14.57 -4.42
CA ASN A 321 12.77 -13.93 -4.79
C ASN A 321 12.50 -12.81 -3.80
N TRP A 322 12.66 -11.56 -4.24
CA TRP A 322 12.47 -10.40 -3.39
C TRP A 322 11.05 -10.36 -2.78
N CYS A 323 10.03 -10.78 -3.55
CA CYS A 323 8.65 -10.85 -3.06
C CYS A 323 8.46 -11.82 -1.88
N GLU A 324 9.25 -12.89 -1.81
CA GLU A 324 9.18 -13.87 -0.71
C GLU A 324 9.87 -13.36 0.56
N GLN A 325 10.84 -12.45 0.43
CA GLN A 325 11.61 -11.92 1.56
C GLN A 325 11.01 -10.65 2.16
N HIS A 326 10.45 -9.77 1.33
CA HIS A 326 9.97 -8.44 1.74
C HIS A 326 8.47 -8.22 1.54
N GLY A 327 7.75 -9.22 1.00
CA GLY A 327 6.40 -9.04 0.45
C GLY A 327 6.44 -8.35 -0.92
N CYS A 328 5.30 -8.21 -1.59
CA CYS A 328 5.20 -7.49 -2.87
C CYS A 328 3.92 -6.66 -2.96
N THR A 329 3.96 -5.56 -3.72
CA THR A 329 2.73 -4.83 -4.08
C THR A 329 1.89 -5.65 -5.07
N PRO A 330 0.55 -5.53 -5.07
CA PRO A 330 -0.32 -6.32 -5.93
C PRO A 330 0.01 -6.15 -7.41
N VAL A 331 -0.09 -7.21 -8.21
CA VAL A 331 0.03 -7.09 -9.67
C VAL A 331 -1.09 -6.20 -10.19
N LYS A 332 -0.71 -5.17 -10.97
CA LYS A 332 -1.62 -4.22 -11.60
C LYS A 332 -1.87 -4.60 -13.07
N ASP A 333 -2.86 -3.95 -13.68
CA ASP A 333 -3.21 -4.14 -15.08
C ASP A 333 -3.20 -2.80 -15.84
N GLN A 334 -2.37 -2.69 -16.87
CA GLN A 334 -2.30 -1.53 -17.76
C GLN A 334 -3.47 -1.51 -18.77
N GLY A 335 -4.20 -2.61 -18.92
CA GLY A 335 -5.27 -2.78 -19.90
C GLY A 335 -4.77 -2.65 -21.34
N GLN A 336 -5.54 -1.94 -22.16
CA GLN A 336 -5.24 -1.75 -23.59
C GLN A 336 -4.26 -0.59 -23.89
N CYS A 337 -3.76 0.09 -22.86
CA CYS A 337 -2.87 1.23 -22.99
C CYS A 337 -1.40 0.78 -22.99
N GLY A 338 -0.58 1.29 -23.92
CA GLY A 338 0.86 1.05 -24.03
C GLY A 338 1.70 1.76 -22.94
N SER A 339 1.19 1.82 -21.71
CA SER A 339 1.77 2.51 -20.55
C SER A 339 2.67 1.61 -19.69
N CYS A 340 3.13 0.46 -20.20
CA CYS A 340 4.05 -0.43 -19.48
C CYS A 340 5.28 0.31 -18.93
N TRP A 341 5.75 1.35 -19.62
CA TRP A 341 6.82 2.25 -19.16
C TRP A 341 6.51 2.94 -17.83
N ALA A 342 5.25 3.32 -17.58
CA ALA A 342 4.80 3.91 -16.32
C ALA A 342 4.75 2.86 -15.20
N PHE A 343 4.19 1.67 -15.47
CA PHE A 343 4.18 0.55 -14.51
C PHE A 343 5.60 0.07 -14.16
N GLY A 344 6.49 -0.01 -15.15
CA GLY A 344 7.91 -0.29 -14.96
C GLY A 344 8.63 0.81 -14.20
N THR A 345 8.25 2.08 -14.37
CA THR A 345 8.79 3.21 -13.57
C THR A 345 8.30 3.17 -12.12
N VAL A 346 7.03 2.80 -11.89
CA VAL A 346 6.39 2.79 -10.57
C VAL A 346 6.78 1.57 -9.74
N GLY A 347 6.84 0.38 -10.33
CA GLY A 347 7.04 -0.88 -9.62
C GLY A 347 8.28 -0.96 -8.72
N PRO A 348 9.49 -0.56 -9.17
CA PRO A 348 10.67 -0.46 -8.33
C PRO A 348 10.50 0.51 -7.17
N LEU A 349 9.82 1.64 -7.39
CA LEU A 349 9.59 2.63 -6.34
C LEU A 349 8.61 2.10 -5.28
N GLU A 350 7.51 1.48 -5.68
CA GLU A 350 6.60 0.80 -4.75
C GLU A 350 7.31 -0.28 -3.93
N ALA A 351 8.22 -1.03 -4.56
CA ALA A 351 9.03 -2.03 -3.87
C ALA A 351 9.99 -1.39 -2.85
N ARG A 352 10.68 -0.31 -3.21
CA ARG A 352 11.49 0.47 -2.26
C ARG A 352 10.67 1.05 -1.11
N LEU A 353 9.47 1.57 -1.38
CA LEU A 353 8.55 2.08 -0.36
C LEU A 353 8.12 0.97 0.61
N LEU A 354 7.82 -0.22 0.10
CA LEU A 354 7.49 -1.38 0.93
C LEU A 354 8.63 -1.76 1.88
N MET A 355 9.90 -1.77 1.41
CA MET A 355 11.07 -1.98 2.27
C MET A 355 11.26 -0.88 3.31
N ALA A 356 11.12 0.39 2.90
CA ALA A 356 11.44 1.54 3.74
C ALA A 356 10.35 1.86 4.79
N GLU A 357 9.09 1.62 4.44
CA GLU A 357 7.92 2.01 5.25
C GLU A 357 7.25 0.81 5.93
N GLY A 358 7.50 -0.42 5.47
CA GLY A 358 6.86 -1.64 5.98
C GLY A 358 5.39 -1.80 5.55
N SER A 359 4.93 -0.97 4.61
CA SER A 359 3.56 -1.02 4.09
C SER A 359 3.53 -0.78 2.58
N THR A 360 2.60 -1.46 1.90
CA THR A 360 2.35 -1.28 0.46
C THR A 360 1.76 0.11 0.19
N THR A 361 2.48 0.92 -0.57
CA THR A 361 1.99 2.18 -1.14
C THR A 361 1.60 1.96 -2.60
N ASP A 362 0.49 2.55 -3.02
CA ASP A 362 -0.09 2.42 -4.36
C ASP A 362 0.05 3.76 -5.09
N LEU A 363 0.98 3.82 -6.04
CA LEU A 363 1.36 5.02 -6.77
C LEU A 363 0.66 5.08 -8.13
N SER A 364 0.43 6.30 -8.62
CA SER A 364 -0.32 6.57 -9.84
C SER A 364 0.56 6.45 -11.09
N GLU A 365 0.36 5.41 -11.90
CA GLU A 365 0.85 5.37 -13.27
C GLU A 365 0.17 6.43 -14.16
N GLN A 366 -1.07 6.81 -13.84
CA GLN A 366 -1.81 7.84 -14.60
C GLN A 366 -1.19 9.22 -14.49
N TYR A 367 -0.59 9.57 -13.35
CA TYR A 367 0.14 10.83 -13.20
C TYR A 367 1.28 10.91 -14.21
N LEU A 368 2.07 9.84 -14.36
CA LEU A 368 3.12 9.78 -15.38
C LEU A 368 2.52 9.89 -16.79
N LEU A 369 1.46 9.13 -17.07
CA LEU A 369 0.79 9.12 -18.36
C LEU A 369 0.24 10.52 -18.76
N SER A 370 -0.37 11.24 -17.81
CA SER A 370 -1.07 12.50 -18.05
C SER A 370 -0.23 13.77 -17.88
N CYS A 371 0.79 13.73 -17.03
CA CYS A 371 1.57 14.90 -16.61
C CYS A 371 3.01 14.89 -17.12
N ASN A 372 3.45 13.86 -17.84
CA ASN A 372 4.75 13.90 -18.49
C ASN A 372 4.82 15.00 -19.57
N THR A 373 6.03 15.47 -19.79
CA THR A 373 6.39 16.51 -20.77
C THR A 373 7.31 15.96 -21.88
N HIS A 374 7.50 14.64 -21.92
CA HIS A 374 8.29 13.95 -22.96
C HIS A 374 7.43 13.54 -24.17
N GLY A 375 6.09 13.70 -24.08
CA GLY A 375 5.15 13.27 -25.12
C GLY A 375 4.82 11.79 -25.09
N TRP A 376 5.11 11.10 -23.98
CA TRP A 376 4.78 9.70 -23.77
C TRP A 376 3.28 9.53 -23.45
N SER A 377 2.73 8.39 -23.84
CA SER A 377 1.29 8.17 -23.94
C SER A 377 0.95 6.68 -23.87
N CYS A 378 -0.33 6.33 -24.11
CA CYS A 378 -0.76 4.96 -24.40
C CYS A 378 -0.18 4.40 -25.71
N SER A 379 0.55 5.19 -26.50
CA SER A 379 1.32 4.71 -27.65
C SER A 379 2.76 4.28 -27.30
N GLY A 380 3.19 4.45 -26.03
CA GLY A 380 4.53 4.11 -25.56
C GLY A 380 5.24 5.24 -24.83
N GLY A 381 6.39 4.91 -24.26
CA GLY A 381 7.23 5.80 -23.46
C GLY A 381 8.44 5.07 -22.90
N TRP A 382 9.20 5.74 -22.03
CA TRP A 382 10.43 5.20 -21.42
C TRP A 382 10.46 5.48 -19.91
N TRP A 383 11.60 5.24 -19.26
CA TRP A 383 11.76 5.41 -17.82
C TRP A 383 11.49 6.86 -17.37
N ALA A 384 10.47 7.04 -16.55
CA ALA A 384 9.95 8.35 -16.12
C ALA A 384 10.34 8.70 -14.66
N HIS A 385 11.47 8.16 -14.20
CA HIS A 385 11.97 8.37 -12.84
C HIS A 385 12.35 9.84 -12.55
N ASP A 386 12.59 10.66 -13.58
CA ASP A 386 12.86 12.09 -13.44
C ASP A 386 11.67 12.85 -12.81
N TYR A 387 10.42 12.49 -13.13
CA TYR A 387 9.21 13.05 -12.48
C TYR A 387 9.09 12.65 -11.01
N HIS A 388 9.68 11.52 -10.60
CA HIS A 388 9.76 11.09 -9.21
C HIS A 388 10.96 11.68 -8.47
N LEU A 389 11.90 12.34 -9.15
CA LEU A 389 13.17 12.85 -8.61
C LEU A 389 13.19 14.38 -8.51
N ASN A 390 13.14 15.07 -9.65
CA ASN A 390 13.42 16.51 -9.73
C ASN A 390 12.67 17.25 -10.86
N ARG A 391 12.02 16.54 -11.79
CA ARG A 391 11.28 17.17 -12.90
C ARG A 391 9.88 17.56 -12.46
N VAL A 392 9.59 18.85 -12.55
CA VAL A 392 8.29 19.45 -12.22
C VAL A 392 7.55 19.78 -13.52
N PRO A 393 6.42 19.12 -13.83
CA PRO A 393 5.56 19.51 -14.95
C PRO A 393 4.97 20.92 -14.76
N PRO A 394 4.58 21.64 -15.84
CA PRO A 394 4.02 23.00 -15.74
C PRO A 394 2.73 23.15 -14.91
N SER A 395 2.00 22.05 -14.70
CA SER A 395 0.78 21.96 -13.87
C SER A 395 1.06 21.61 -12.41
N GLU A 396 2.32 21.29 -12.05
CA GLU A 396 2.71 20.86 -10.71
C GLU A 396 3.53 21.92 -9.97
N THR A 397 3.57 21.77 -8.64
CA THR A 397 4.37 22.66 -7.76
C THR A 397 5.68 22.04 -7.30
N GLN A 398 5.84 20.72 -7.45
CA GLN A 398 7.04 19.96 -7.05
C GLN A 398 7.16 18.65 -7.83
N ALA A 399 8.29 17.96 -7.67
CA ALA A 399 8.52 16.62 -8.22
C ALA A 399 8.31 15.54 -7.16
N GLY A 400 7.94 14.33 -7.61
CA GLY A 400 7.69 13.16 -6.77
C GLY A 400 6.55 12.29 -7.32
N ALA A 401 6.35 11.12 -6.72
CA ALA A 401 5.27 10.21 -7.06
C ALA A 401 3.95 10.66 -6.43
N VAL A 402 2.88 10.55 -7.22
CA VAL A 402 1.49 10.83 -6.82
C VAL A 402 0.80 9.52 -6.43
N LEU A 403 -0.14 9.55 -5.49
CA LEU A 403 -0.89 8.34 -5.09
C LEU A 403 -1.98 7.99 -6.12
N GLU A 404 -2.18 6.69 -6.36
CA GLU A 404 -3.27 6.18 -7.21
C GLU A 404 -4.65 6.66 -6.73
N SER A 405 -4.82 6.91 -5.42
CA SER A 405 -6.07 7.43 -4.87
C SER A 405 -6.43 8.87 -5.26
N VAL A 406 -5.48 9.67 -5.76
CA VAL A 406 -5.74 11.07 -6.16
C VAL A 406 -5.62 11.31 -7.67
N SER A 407 -4.93 10.43 -8.39
CA SER A 407 -4.91 10.39 -9.86
C SER A 407 -5.14 8.95 -10.33
N PRO A 408 -6.36 8.40 -10.25
CA PRO A 408 -6.58 6.99 -10.51
C PRO A 408 -6.37 6.59 -11.97
N TYR A 409 -5.86 5.39 -12.20
CA TYR A 409 -5.59 4.82 -13.52
C TYR A 409 -6.86 4.62 -14.36
N ARG A 410 -6.75 5.00 -15.64
CA ARG A 410 -7.85 4.97 -16.62
C ARG A 410 -7.47 4.30 -17.94
N ALA A 411 -6.22 3.91 -18.13
CA ALA A 411 -5.70 3.38 -19.40
C ALA A 411 -5.98 4.31 -20.60
N LEU A 412 -5.93 5.64 -20.38
CA LEU A 412 -6.25 6.67 -21.36
C LEU A 412 -5.29 7.85 -21.27
N ASP A 413 -5.03 8.46 -22.42
CA ASP A 413 -4.29 9.72 -22.56
C ASP A 413 -5.15 10.91 -22.10
N LEU A 414 -5.24 11.08 -20.78
CA LEU A 414 -5.96 12.18 -20.14
C LEU A 414 -5.03 13.39 -19.94
N PRO A 415 -5.55 14.64 -19.99
CA PRO A 415 -4.77 15.82 -19.65
C PRO A 415 -4.40 15.82 -18.15
N CYS A 416 -3.24 16.38 -17.81
CA CYS A 416 -2.88 16.58 -16.41
C CYS A 416 -3.87 17.53 -15.71
N ALA A 417 -4.47 17.06 -14.60
CA ALA A 417 -5.43 17.80 -13.80
C ALA A 417 -4.85 18.35 -12.49
N GLY A 418 -3.51 18.44 -12.40
CA GLY A 418 -2.78 18.93 -11.22
C GLY A 418 -3.04 20.42 -10.88
N PRO A 419 -2.48 20.92 -9.77
CA PRO A 419 -1.39 20.29 -9.01
C PRO A 419 -1.85 19.17 -8.06
N TYR A 420 -1.01 18.15 -7.90
CA TYR A 420 -1.19 17.04 -6.98
C TYR A 420 -0.31 17.17 -5.73
N ASN A 421 -0.57 16.31 -4.73
CA ASN A 421 0.35 16.07 -3.63
C ASN A 421 1.33 14.93 -4.02
N HIS A 422 2.61 15.10 -3.69
CA HIS A 422 3.68 14.17 -4.03
C HIS A 422 4.33 13.62 -2.73
N PRO A 423 3.67 12.69 -2.02
CA PRO A 423 4.13 12.24 -0.69
C PRO A 423 5.45 11.45 -0.69
N HIS A 424 5.89 10.92 -1.84
CA HIS A 424 7.14 10.17 -1.95
C HIS A 424 7.98 10.73 -3.11
N ARG A 425 9.29 10.90 -2.90
CA ARG A 425 10.25 11.33 -3.91
C ARG A 425 11.48 10.43 -3.84
N ILE A 426 12.02 10.02 -4.99
CA ILE A 426 13.29 9.29 -5.00
C ILE A 426 14.47 10.23 -4.79
N THR A 427 15.56 9.66 -4.29
CA THR A 427 16.82 10.36 -4.01
C THR A 427 17.73 10.31 -5.23
N SER A 428 17.77 9.16 -5.91
CA SER A 428 18.43 8.98 -7.21
C SER A 428 17.84 7.77 -7.95
N TRP A 429 18.25 7.58 -9.21
CA TRP A 429 18.05 6.34 -9.95
C TRP A 429 19.21 6.17 -10.94
N ALA A 430 19.50 4.93 -11.35
CA ALA A 430 20.54 4.67 -12.33
C ALA A 430 20.31 3.37 -13.10
N TYR A 431 20.89 3.30 -14.30
CA TYR A 431 21.03 2.05 -15.02
C TYR A 431 22.04 1.13 -14.30
N VAL A 432 21.74 -0.17 -14.29
CA VAL A 432 22.63 -1.23 -13.78
C VAL A 432 23.88 -1.39 -14.67
N GLY A 433 23.83 -0.88 -15.90
CA GLY A 433 24.94 -0.83 -16.85
C GLY A 433 24.76 0.33 -17.82
N GLY A 434 24.92 0.08 -19.12
CA GLY A 434 24.58 1.06 -20.16
C GLY A 434 23.07 1.28 -20.29
N GLY A 435 22.66 2.48 -20.67
CA GLY A 435 21.24 2.82 -20.87
C GLY A 435 20.57 2.18 -22.09
N GLU A 436 21.35 1.53 -22.96
CA GLU A 436 20.91 0.96 -24.26
C GLU A 436 21.48 -0.46 -24.48
N SER A 437 21.63 -1.23 -23.41
CA SER A 437 22.10 -2.62 -23.49
C SER A 437 21.50 -3.48 -22.37
N VAL A 438 21.63 -4.81 -22.49
CA VAL A 438 21.38 -5.75 -21.39
C VAL A 438 22.65 -5.80 -20.52
N PRO A 439 22.63 -5.36 -19.25
CA PRO A 439 23.77 -5.52 -18.35
C PRO A 439 24.05 -6.99 -18.06
N SER A 440 25.22 -7.31 -17.50
CA SER A 440 25.54 -8.70 -17.17
C SER A 440 24.54 -9.29 -16.16
N THR A 441 24.23 -10.59 -16.28
CA THR A 441 23.35 -11.31 -15.33
C THR A 441 23.82 -11.11 -13.88
N ALA A 442 25.13 -11.06 -13.63
CA ALA A 442 25.67 -10.78 -12.30
C ALA A 442 25.31 -9.38 -11.80
N ALA A 443 25.48 -8.34 -12.64
CA ALA A 443 25.13 -6.97 -12.27
C ALA A 443 23.63 -6.78 -12.01
N ILE A 444 22.76 -7.42 -12.81
CA ILE A 444 21.30 -7.38 -12.59
C ILE A 444 20.93 -8.07 -11.27
N LYS A 445 21.50 -9.24 -10.96
CA LYS A 445 21.29 -9.91 -9.66
C LYS A 445 21.77 -9.04 -8.49
N GLN A 446 22.96 -8.45 -8.61
CA GLN A 446 23.51 -7.56 -7.58
C GLN A 446 22.60 -6.35 -7.35
N ALA A 447 22.09 -5.73 -8.42
CA ALA A 447 21.16 -4.61 -8.29
C ALA A 447 19.82 -5.04 -7.64
N ILE A 448 19.28 -6.21 -8.00
CA ILE A 448 18.07 -6.77 -7.36
C ILE A 448 18.30 -7.06 -5.86
N HIS A 449 19.51 -7.50 -5.50
CA HIS A 449 19.88 -7.80 -4.11
C HIS A 449 20.08 -6.52 -3.27
N THR A 450 20.88 -5.58 -3.76
CA THR A 450 21.24 -4.34 -3.05
C THR A 450 20.08 -3.34 -3.03
N TYR A 451 19.43 -3.10 -4.17
CA TYR A 451 18.42 -2.06 -4.33
C TYR A 451 16.99 -2.59 -4.31
N GLY A 452 16.77 -3.89 -4.49
CA GLY A 452 15.43 -4.45 -4.70
C GLY A 452 15.03 -4.46 -6.19
N PRO A 453 13.76 -4.73 -6.51
CA PRO A 453 13.32 -5.01 -7.87
C PRO A 453 13.69 -3.92 -8.86
N VAL A 454 14.25 -4.33 -9.99
CA VAL A 454 14.76 -3.43 -11.03
C VAL A 454 13.76 -3.35 -12.19
N ALA A 455 13.53 -2.15 -12.71
CA ALA A 455 12.85 -2.01 -13.99
C ALA A 455 13.76 -2.57 -15.08
N ALA A 456 13.18 -3.23 -16.09
CA ALA A 456 13.90 -3.63 -17.28
C ALA A 456 12.95 -3.71 -18.48
N ALA A 457 13.48 -3.49 -19.67
CA ALA A 457 12.76 -3.72 -20.91
C ALA A 457 13.03 -5.14 -21.46
N ILE A 458 12.12 -5.59 -22.31
CA ILE A 458 12.11 -6.92 -22.92
C ILE A 458 11.43 -6.87 -24.30
N CYS A 459 11.79 -7.80 -25.18
CA CYS A 459 11.05 -8.09 -26.40
C CYS A 459 9.86 -9.02 -26.11
N VAL A 460 8.65 -8.57 -26.42
CA VAL A 460 7.41 -9.33 -26.34
C VAL A 460 6.92 -9.66 -27.74
N GLY A 461 6.72 -10.96 -27.98
CA GLY A 461 5.92 -11.49 -29.08
C GLY A 461 4.74 -12.33 -28.57
N ASP A 462 4.21 -13.18 -29.44
CA ASP A 462 2.98 -13.91 -29.15
C ASP A 462 3.16 -15.09 -28.20
N ALA A 463 4.35 -15.71 -28.13
CA ALA A 463 4.59 -16.76 -27.15
C ALA A 463 4.64 -16.17 -25.73
N PHE A 464 5.24 -14.98 -25.57
CA PHE A 464 5.26 -14.25 -24.31
C PHE A 464 3.83 -13.86 -23.88
N ARG A 465 3.02 -13.30 -24.79
CA ARG A 465 1.60 -12.97 -24.51
C ARG A 465 0.80 -14.19 -24.04
N ASN A 466 1.02 -15.34 -24.66
CA ASN A 466 0.31 -16.59 -24.35
C ASN A 466 0.96 -17.42 -23.21
N TYR A 467 1.93 -16.87 -22.48
CA TYR A 467 2.56 -17.57 -21.36
C TYR A 467 1.56 -17.83 -20.23
N ASN A 468 1.59 -19.07 -19.71
CA ASN A 468 0.68 -19.57 -18.67
C ASN A 468 1.42 -20.47 -17.66
N GLY A 469 2.74 -20.26 -17.52
CA GLY A 469 3.60 -20.96 -16.57
C GLY A 469 4.76 -21.77 -17.14
N GLY A 470 5.67 -22.17 -16.24
CA GLY A 470 6.94 -22.83 -16.57
C GLY A 470 8.09 -21.85 -16.83
N ILE A 471 9.23 -22.34 -17.32
CA ILE A 471 10.35 -21.48 -17.71
C ILE A 471 10.17 -21.07 -19.17
N PHE A 472 9.93 -19.79 -19.42
CA PHE A 472 9.87 -19.23 -20.77
C PHE A 472 11.26 -19.26 -21.42
N GLN A 473 11.33 -19.79 -22.64
CA GLN A 473 12.58 -20.03 -23.38
C GLN A 473 12.46 -19.67 -24.88
N THR A 474 11.29 -19.21 -25.33
CA THR A 474 11.09 -18.76 -26.71
C THR A 474 11.75 -17.40 -26.88
N ASP A 475 12.78 -17.33 -27.71
CA ASP A 475 13.44 -16.07 -28.05
C ASP A 475 12.55 -15.31 -29.05
N GLU A 476 11.90 -14.25 -28.57
CA GLU A 476 10.98 -13.43 -29.37
C GLU A 476 11.77 -12.48 -30.27
N SER A 477 11.27 -12.22 -31.48
CA SER A 477 11.95 -11.35 -32.45
C SER A 477 11.26 -9.99 -32.57
N CYS A 478 11.93 -8.96 -32.06
CA CYS A 478 11.47 -7.56 -32.11
C CYS A 478 12.40 -6.66 -32.96
N SER A 479 12.94 -7.17 -34.07
CA SER A 479 13.81 -6.39 -34.99
C SER A 479 15.02 -5.71 -34.34
N ASN A 480 15.60 -6.32 -33.30
CA ASN A 480 16.67 -5.83 -32.42
C ASN A 480 16.27 -4.78 -31.37
N GLU A 481 14.98 -4.49 -31.20
CA GLU A 481 14.47 -3.57 -30.18
C GLU A 481 13.83 -4.31 -29.00
N VAL A 482 13.39 -3.53 -28.00
CA VAL A 482 12.52 -3.95 -26.90
C VAL A 482 11.23 -3.13 -26.96
N ASN A 483 10.09 -3.74 -26.63
CA ASN A 483 8.77 -3.14 -26.86
C ASN A 483 7.86 -3.17 -25.62
N HIS A 484 8.35 -3.70 -24.50
CA HIS A 484 7.60 -3.80 -23.25
C HIS A 484 8.52 -3.58 -22.05
N ALA A 485 7.99 -2.94 -21.01
CA ALA A 485 8.69 -2.73 -19.75
C ALA A 485 8.09 -3.62 -18.66
N ILE A 486 8.97 -4.27 -17.89
CA ILE A 486 8.66 -5.20 -16.81
C ILE A 486 9.51 -4.88 -15.57
N VAL A 487 9.29 -5.61 -14.48
CA VAL A 487 10.12 -5.51 -13.27
C VAL A 487 10.74 -6.86 -12.96
N LEU A 488 12.06 -6.95 -12.85
CA LEU A 488 12.75 -8.16 -12.41
C LEU A 488 12.82 -8.17 -10.87
N VAL A 489 12.25 -9.20 -10.25
CA VAL A 489 12.09 -9.33 -8.79
C VAL A 489 12.99 -10.41 -8.17
N GLY A 490 13.68 -11.21 -8.98
CA GLY A 490 14.43 -12.36 -8.48
C GLY A 490 15.01 -13.25 -9.56
N TRP A 491 15.62 -14.36 -9.15
CA TRP A 491 16.28 -15.32 -10.02
C TRP A 491 16.38 -16.73 -9.40
N ASP A 492 16.60 -17.75 -10.24
CA ASP A 492 16.86 -19.14 -9.88
C ASP A 492 18.00 -19.70 -10.74
N GLU A 493 19.16 -19.96 -10.13
CA GLU A 493 20.33 -20.53 -10.81
C GLU A 493 20.13 -21.98 -11.25
N SER A 494 19.32 -22.77 -10.54
CA SER A 494 19.03 -24.15 -10.93
C SER A 494 18.21 -24.22 -12.22
N GLN A 495 17.39 -23.19 -12.46
CA GLN A 495 16.57 -23.02 -13.66
C GLN A 495 17.23 -22.11 -14.72
N GLN A 496 18.30 -21.39 -14.35
CA GLN A 496 18.94 -20.33 -15.14
C GLN A 496 17.91 -19.30 -15.62
N ALA A 497 17.06 -18.84 -14.69
CA ALA A 497 15.88 -18.05 -15.01
C ALA A 497 15.70 -16.85 -14.06
N TRP A 498 15.27 -15.72 -14.63
CA TRP A 498 14.73 -14.58 -13.89
C TRP A 498 13.31 -14.85 -13.42
N ILE A 499 12.92 -14.23 -12.31
CA ILE A 499 11.54 -14.04 -11.90
C ILE A 499 11.16 -12.60 -12.26
N LEU A 500 10.22 -12.42 -13.20
CA LEU A 500 9.74 -11.12 -13.64
C LEU A 500 8.28 -10.91 -13.21
N ARG A 501 7.93 -9.68 -12.85
CA ARG A 501 6.58 -9.18 -12.60
C ARG A 501 6.12 -8.41 -13.83
N ASN A 502 4.92 -8.71 -14.30
CA ASN A 502 4.30 -8.05 -15.45
C ASN A 502 3.17 -7.09 -15.00
N SER A 503 2.60 -6.34 -15.94
CA SER A 503 1.56 -5.33 -15.74
C SER A 503 0.29 -5.61 -16.55
N TRP A 504 -0.03 -6.90 -16.80
CA TRP A 504 -1.24 -7.34 -17.52
C TRP A 504 -2.23 -8.08 -16.61
N GLY A 505 -2.29 -7.67 -15.34
CA GLY A 505 -3.14 -8.27 -14.32
C GLY A 505 -2.62 -9.61 -13.78
N PRO A 506 -3.22 -10.09 -12.67
CA PRO A 506 -2.80 -11.32 -11.99
C PRO A 506 -3.20 -12.61 -12.73
N ASP A 507 -4.15 -12.55 -13.66
CA ASP A 507 -4.61 -13.72 -14.43
C ASP A 507 -3.65 -14.10 -15.57
N TRP A 508 -2.62 -13.30 -15.86
CA TRP A 508 -1.60 -13.59 -16.85
C TRP A 508 -0.41 -14.37 -16.24
N GLY A 509 0.08 -15.40 -16.93
CA GLY A 509 1.29 -16.12 -16.53
C GLY A 509 1.16 -16.91 -15.23
N GLU A 510 2.09 -16.67 -14.30
CA GLU A 510 2.11 -17.27 -12.96
C GLU A 510 1.72 -16.20 -11.94
N ASP A 511 0.43 -16.00 -11.71
CA ASP A 511 -0.12 -14.98 -10.79
C ASP A 511 0.30 -13.53 -11.15
N GLY A 512 0.48 -13.23 -12.45
CA GLY A 512 1.02 -11.97 -12.96
C GLY A 512 2.55 -11.93 -13.12
N TYR A 513 3.23 -13.04 -12.81
CA TYR A 513 4.68 -13.19 -12.95
C TYR A 513 5.04 -14.16 -14.09
N MET A 514 6.32 -14.17 -14.48
CA MET A 514 6.88 -15.18 -15.38
C MET A 514 8.28 -15.55 -14.92
N ARG A 515 8.60 -16.85 -15.02
CA ARG A 515 9.99 -17.32 -15.00
C ARG A 515 10.54 -17.37 -16.42
N ILE A 516 11.62 -16.66 -16.71
CA ILE A 516 12.20 -16.56 -18.07
C ILE A 516 13.70 -16.86 -18.04
N ARG A 517 14.18 -17.67 -18.98
CA ARG A 517 15.61 -18.03 -19.08
C ARG A 517 16.48 -16.78 -19.32
N TYR A 518 17.67 -16.76 -18.71
CA TYR A 518 18.66 -15.71 -18.94
C TYR A 518 19.02 -15.58 -20.42
N GLY A 519 19.06 -14.33 -20.92
CA GLY A 519 19.41 -14.03 -22.31
C GLY A 519 18.29 -14.28 -23.34
N THR A 520 17.08 -14.65 -22.92
CA THR A 520 15.92 -14.81 -23.80
C THR A 520 15.20 -13.47 -24.00
N SER A 521 14.84 -13.15 -25.24
CA SER A 521 14.05 -11.97 -25.64
C SER A 521 14.60 -10.62 -25.15
N ASN A 522 15.93 -10.46 -25.08
CA ASN A 522 16.59 -9.28 -24.50
C ASN A 522 16.14 -8.93 -23.07
N VAL A 523 15.67 -9.89 -22.27
CA VAL A 523 15.26 -9.64 -20.88
C VAL A 523 16.39 -9.02 -20.06
N GLY A 524 16.13 -7.86 -19.45
CA GLY A 524 17.13 -7.07 -18.74
C GLY A 524 17.67 -5.88 -19.52
N PHE A 525 17.16 -5.59 -20.72
CA PHE A 525 17.57 -4.42 -21.49
C PHE A 525 17.30 -3.13 -20.74
N SER A 526 18.29 -2.24 -20.68
CA SER A 526 18.22 -0.97 -19.95
C SER A 526 17.78 -1.13 -18.49
N ALA A 527 18.15 -2.26 -17.86
CA ALA A 527 17.81 -2.55 -16.47
C ALA A 527 18.29 -1.41 -15.56
N ASN A 528 17.42 -0.94 -14.67
CA ASN A 528 17.67 0.23 -13.83
C ASN A 528 16.98 0.10 -12.47
N TYR A 529 17.56 0.78 -11.48
CA TYR A 529 17.13 0.76 -10.08
C TYR A 529 16.88 2.18 -9.58
N VAL A 530 16.03 2.29 -8.56
CA VAL A 530 15.75 3.56 -7.88
C VAL A 530 16.26 3.52 -6.44
N VAL A 531 16.90 4.60 -6.01
CA VAL A 531 17.27 4.81 -4.61
C VAL A 531 16.19 5.68 -3.98
N TYR A 532 15.49 5.09 -3.03
CA TYR A 532 14.61 5.79 -2.12
C TYR A 532 15.20 5.68 -0.73
N THR A 533 15.61 6.82 -0.16
CA THR A 533 15.80 6.98 1.27
C THR A 533 14.49 7.50 1.84
N ARG A 534 13.99 6.85 2.91
CA ARG A 534 12.80 7.34 3.59
C ARG A 534 13.09 8.76 4.09
N PRO A 535 12.29 9.79 3.75
CA PRO A 535 12.39 11.06 4.46
C PRO A 535 12.15 10.73 5.93
N LEU A 536 13.11 11.02 6.79
CA LEU A 536 13.10 10.55 8.17
C LEU A 536 11.92 11.19 8.91
N ILE A 537 10.79 10.49 8.91
CA ILE A 537 9.64 10.76 9.78
C ILE A 537 10.01 10.14 11.13
N PRO A 538 10.48 10.92 12.13
CA PRO A 538 10.59 10.43 13.50
C PRO A 538 9.30 9.72 13.87
N SER A 539 9.45 8.52 14.43
CA SER A 539 8.34 7.68 14.86
C SER A 539 7.54 8.43 15.92
N VAL A 540 6.39 8.97 15.50
CA VAL A 540 5.45 9.62 16.42
C VAL A 540 4.89 8.55 17.34
N TRP A 541 5.51 8.42 18.51
CA TRP A 541 4.99 7.62 19.60
C TRP A 541 3.60 8.14 19.95
N SER A 542 2.58 7.38 19.54
CA SER A 542 1.20 7.62 19.96
C SER A 542 1.05 7.17 21.40
N TYR A 543 1.54 7.99 22.33
CA TYR A 543 1.20 7.85 23.74
C TYR A 543 -0.31 8.02 23.86
N LEU A 544 -0.99 7.00 24.41
CA LEU A 544 -2.32 7.17 24.98
C LEU A 544 -2.30 8.43 25.85
N PRO A 545 -3.34 9.28 25.84
CA PRO A 545 -3.36 10.50 26.63
C PRO A 545 -3.39 10.15 28.12
N LEU A 546 -2.20 10.01 28.70
CA LEU A 546 -2.01 9.92 30.12
C LEU A 546 -2.37 11.30 30.67
N VAL A 547 -3.52 11.39 31.34
CA VAL A 547 -3.96 12.63 32.01
C VAL A 547 -3.06 12.86 33.22
N THR A 548 -1.85 13.33 32.96
CA THR A 548 -0.92 13.82 33.98
C THR A 548 -1.38 15.21 34.41
N ARG A 549 -1.42 15.44 35.72
CA ARG A 549 -1.68 16.77 36.25
C ARG A 549 -0.49 17.66 35.92
N ASN A 550 -0.77 18.77 35.24
CA ASN A 550 0.15 19.82 34.83
C ASN A 550 1.32 20.00 35.81
N SER A 551 2.52 19.59 35.38
CA SER A 551 3.78 19.72 36.10
C SER A 551 4.83 20.10 35.06
N GLY A 552 5.18 21.37 34.99
CA GLY A 552 5.91 21.93 33.84
C GLY A 552 7.41 21.61 33.84
N SER A 553 7.82 20.67 33.00
CA SER A 553 9.21 20.55 32.56
C SER A 553 9.45 21.48 31.37
N VAL A 554 10.34 22.46 31.52
CA VAL A 554 10.82 23.29 30.40
C VAL A 554 12.01 22.56 29.78
N TYR A 555 11.89 22.13 28.52
CA TYR A 555 12.93 21.40 27.81
C TYR A 555 13.98 22.38 27.27
N ALA A 556 14.77 23.02 28.14
CA ALA A 556 15.89 23.83 27.67
C ALA A 556 17.00 22.95 27.05
N LEU A 557 17.70 23.47 26.03
CA LEU A 557 18.81 22.76 25.41
C LEU A 557 19.88 22.44 26.47
N SER A 558 20.13 21.16 26.67
CA SER A 558 21.01 20.63 27.72
C SER A 558 22.24 19.97 27.10
N ASN A 559 23.42 20.15 27.72
CA ASN A 559 24.69 19.58 27.24
C ASN A 559 25.01 19.94 25.77
N GLY A 560 24.76 21.20 25.37
CA GLY A 560 24.88 21.64 23.97
C GLY A 560 26.32 21.69 23.42
N GLY A 561 27.31 21.91 24.29
CA GLY A 561 28.74 21.77 23.99
C GLY A 561 29.35 20.48 24.54
N PHE A 562 28.53 19.43 24.72
CA PHE A 562 28.92 18.03 24.96
C PHE A 562 29.84 17.67 26.16
N GLU A 563 30.36 18.63 26.94
CA GLU A 563 31.29 18.42 28.05
C GLU A 563 30.80 17.51 29.20
N SER A 564 29.51 17.21 29.28
CA SER A 564 29.00 16.20 30.23
C SER A 564 29.11 14.76 29.68
N GLY A 565 29.67 14.60 28.48
CA GLY A 565 29.76 13.35 27.74
C GLY A 565 28.37 12.77 27.46
N ARG A 566 28.26 11.45 27.55
CA ARG A 566 27.03 10.68 27.32
C ARG A 566 26.12 10.65 28.56
N ASP A 567 25.72 11.83 29.02
CA ASP A 567 24.86 12.02 30.21
C ASP A 567 23.39 11.59 30.00
N GLY A 568 23.00 11.34 28.74
CA GLY A 568 21.65 10.97 28.35
C GLY A 568 20.73 12.14 28.02
N SER A 569 21.23 13.38 27.94
CA SER A 569 20.45 14.52 27.43
C SER A 569 20.21 14.42 25.92
N TRP A 570 21.14 13.78 25.21
CA TRP A 570 21.08 13.50 23.78
C TRP A 570 20.83 12.00 23.53
N SER A 571 20.02 11.72 22.52
CA SER A 571 19.86 10.39 21.94
C SER A 571 20.83 10.22 20.78
N GLU A 572 21.61 9.14 20.80
CA GLU A 572 22.54 8.76 19.75
C GLU A 572 22.03 7.51 19.02
N TYR A 573 22.22 7.45 17.71
CA TYR A 573 21.98 6.25 16.91
C TYR A 573 23.03 6.18 15.78
N SER A 574 23.60 5.00 15.58
CA SER A 574 24.52 4.66 14.49
C SER A 574 24.06 3.32 13.91
N SER A 575 24.08 3.16 12.59
CA SER A 575 23.78 1.87 11.93
C SER A 575 24.83 0.81 12.26
N ASN A 576 26.12 1.19 12.26
CA ASN A 576 27.24 0.31 12.56
C ASN A 576 27.52 0.20 14.07
N GLY A 577 26.75 0.91 14.91
CA GLY A 577 26.75 0.79 16.37
C GLY A 577 27.81 1.64 17.08
N TRP A 578 28.32 2.67 16.42
CA TRP A 578 29.30 3.61 16.97
C TRP A 578 28.74 4.53 18.06
N ASN A 579 29.62 5.01 18.93
CA ASN A 579 29.33 6.10 19.85
C ASN A 579 29.59 7.42 19.12
N LEU A 580 28.71 8.42 19.30
CA LEU A 580 28.78 9.66 18.53
C LEU A 580 29.33 10.81 19.36
N ILE A 581 28.97 10.88 20.65
CA ILE A 581 29.55 11.84 21.60
C ILE A 581 30.85 11.25 22.14
N LEU A 582 31.98 11.86 21.78
CA LEU A 582 33.33 11.34 21.98
C LEU A 582 34.21 12.32 22.75
N SER A 583 35.14 11.78 23.54
CA SER A 583 36.16 12.59 24.20
C SER A 583 37.27 12.97 23.21
N ALA A 584 38.04 14.01 23.52
CA ALA A 584 39.19 14.43 22.71
C ALA A 584 40.26 13.34 22.51
N SER A 585 40.28 12.29 23.33
CA SER A 585 41.16 11.12 23.15
C SER A 585 40.60 10.04 22.23
N ASP A 586 39.29 10.05 21.94
CA ASP A 586 38.61 9.08 21.08
C ASP A 586 38.33 9.64 19.66
N LEU A 587 38.49 10.96 19.47
CA LEU A 587 38.43 11.64 18.17
C LEU A 587 39.71 11.39 17.34
N PRO A 588 39.66 11.56 16.00
CA PRO A 588 40.85 11.50 15.15
C PRO A 588 41.91 12.51 15.61
N THR A 589 43.19 12.11 15.62
CA THR A 589 44.30 12.93 16.17
C THR A 589 44.54 14.29 15.47
N SER A 590 43.93 14.51 14.30
CA SER A 590 43.91 15.77 13.56
C SER A 590 42.81 16.74 14.04
N VAL A 591 41.82 16.26 14.79
CA VAL A 591 40.65 17.00 15.23
C VAL A 591 40.70 17.19 16.74
N SER A 592 40.62 18.43 17.19
CA SER A 592 40.35 18.78 18.59
C SER A 592 38.92 19.35 18.67
N PRO A 593 38.17 19.10 19.75
CA PRO A 593 36.92 19.80 20.03
C PRO A 593 37.05 21.33 19.89
N HIS A 594 35.96 21.99 19.49
CA HIS A 594 35.93 23.45 19.38
C HIS A 594 35.87 24.07 20.78
N GLY A 595 35.00 23.52 21.64
CA GLY A 595 34.92 23.78 23.06
C GLY A 595 35.52 22.63 23.88
N GLY A 596 36.11 22.96 25.03
CA GLY A 596 36.40 21.98 26.08
C GLY A 596 37.22 20.74 25.68
N THR A 597 36.63 19.55 25.85
CA THR A 597 37.24 18.22 25.78
C THR A 597 36.36 17.13 25.17
N TRP A 598 35.12 17.45 24.76
CA TRP A 598 34.18 16.54 24.09
C TRP A 598 33.61 17.19 22.84
N ALA A 599 33.40 16.39 21.79
CA ALA A 599 32.64 16.80 20.63
C ALA A 599 31.89 15.60 20.04
N VAL A 600 31.05 15.85 19.04
CA VAL A 600 30.34 14.78 18.32
C VAL A 600 31.04 14.49 17.00
N TRP A 601 31.16 13.21 16.66
CA TRP A 601 31.56 12.73 15.33
C TRP A 601 30.38 11.99 14.70
N LEU A 602 29.93 12.47 13.54
CA LEU A 602 28.91 11.85 12.68
C LEU A 602 29.55 11.47 11.34
N GLY A 603 29.07 10.39 10.72
CA GLY A 603 29.74 9.73 9.60
C GLY A 603 30.99 9.01 10.09
N GLY A 604 32.09 9.12 9.35
CA GLY A 604 33.39 8.52 9.71
C GLY A 604 33.55 7.04 9.39
N ASP A 605 32.58 6.46 8.69
CA ASP A 605 32.52 5.06 8.27
C ASP A 605 31.68 4.96 6.98
N ASP A 606 31.89 3.90 6.20
CA ASP A 606 31.20 3.66 4.93
C ASP A 606 29.77 3.09 5.18
N ASP A 607 28.80 3.44 4.31
CA ASP A 607 27.38 3.05 4.41
C ASP A 607 26.69 3.40 5.75
N GLU A 608 27.14 4.46 6.44
CA GLU A 608 26.75 4.79 7.82
C GLU A 608 25.69 5.90 7.91
N THR A 609 24.60 5.60 8.62
CA THR A 609 23.59 6.58 9.07
C THR A 609 23.73 6.85 10.57
N SER A 610 24.26 8.03 10.90
CA SER A 610 24.46 8.48 12.28
C SER A 610 23.56 9.67 12.63
N ILE A 611 22.95 9.64 13.82
CA ILE A 611 21.87 10.55 14.25
C ILE A 611 22.11 10.97 15.70
N LEU A 612 22.03 12.27 15.95
CA LEU A 612 22.04 12.89 17.27
C LEU A 612 20.76 13.71 17.47
N ALA A 613 20.01 13.50 18.55
CA ALA A 613 18.71 14.15 18.77
C ALA A 613 18.44 14.57 20.23
N GLN A 614 17.76 15.69 20.43
CA GLN A 614 17.29 16.17 21.75
C GLN A 614 15.96 16.95 21.63
N GLN A 615 15.06 16.78 22.60
CA GLN A 615 13.85 17.60 22.72
C GLN A 615 14.21 18.97 23.30
N VAL A 616 13.90 20.05 22.58
CA VAL A 616 14.21 21.44 22.96
C VAL A 616 12.98 22.34 22.79
N THR A 617 12.70 23.18 23.79
CA THR A 617 11.75 24.29 23.72
C THR A 617 12.48 25.51 23.16
N ILE A 618 12.12 25.94 21.95
CA ILE A 618 12.69 27.13 21.33
C ILE A 618 12.20 28.37 22.11
N PRO A 619 13.08 29.22 22.65
CA PRO A 619 12.69 30.44 23.34
C PRO A 619 11.80 31.34 22.48
N SER A 620 10.85 32.04 23.11
CA SER A 620 9.87 32.89 22.39
C SER A 620 10.50 34.07 21.64
N ASP A 621 11.73 34.45 22.00
CA ASP A 621 12.52 35.54 21.41
C ASP A 621 13.68 35.06 20.52
N ALA A 622 14.00 33.76 20.52
CA ALA A 622 15.08 33.20 19.72
C ALA A 622 14.92 33.53 18.23
N THR A 623 16.01 33.87 17.56
CA THR A 623 16.05 34.13 16.12
C THR A 623 16.71 32.99 15.36
N HIS A 624 17.80 32.45 15.91
CA HIS A 624 18.59 31.42 15.26
C HIS A 624 18.97 30.29 16.23
N LEU A 625 19.08 29.08 15.70
CA LEU A 625 19.94 28.02 16.23
C LEU A 625 21.37 28.31 15.74
N THR A 626 22.37 28.15 16.62
CA THR A 626 23.80 28.24 16.29
C THR A 626 24.48 26.93 16.66
N TYR A 627 25.42 26.48 15.84
CA TYR A 627 26.30 25.35 16.14
C TYR A 627 27.64 25.54 15.43
N TRP A 628 28.68 24.87 15.92
CA TRP A 628 29.96 24.76 15.23
C TRP A 628 30.05 23.39 14.57
N TYR A 629 30.59 23.36 13.35
CA TYR A 629 30.81 22.11 12.63
C TYR A 629 32.14 22.11 11.88
N TRP A 630 32.68 20.93 11.63
CA TRP A 630 33.81 20.71 10.73
C TRP A 630 33.45 19.54 9.81
N SER A 631 33.43 19.78 8.48
CA SER A 631 33.38 18.68 7.50
C SER A 631 34.76 18.37 6.93
N ALA A 632 35.10 17.08 6.93
CA ALA A 632 36.32 16.53 6.34
C ALA A 632 35.96 15.27 5.54
N SER A 633 36.10 15.32 4.22
CA SER A 633 35.50 14.35 3.30
C SER A 633 36.43 14.07 2.13
N GLU A 634 36.69 12.78 1.89
CA GLU A 634 37.49 12.31 0.75
C GLU A 634 36.66 12.21 -0.54
N ASP A 635 35.34 12.40 -0.47
CA ASP A 635 34.39 12.12 -1.55
C ASP A 635 34.02 13.35 -2.39
N PHE A 636 33.34 13.13 -3.52
CA PHE A 636 32.79 14.14 -4.42
C PHE A 636 31.38 14.58 -4.01
N CYS A 637 31.00 15.81 -4.36
CA CYS A 637 29.68 16.30 -3.98
C CYS A 637 28.55 15.59 -4.73
N GLY A 638 27.62 14.98 -4.00
CA GLY A 638 26.45 14.32 -4.57
C GLY A 638 26.02 13.05 -3.81
N TYR A 639 26.92 12.47 -3.03
CA TYR A 639 26.72 11.20 -2.34
C TYR A 639 26.43 11.43 -0.85
N ASP A 640 27.36 12.08 -0.14
CA ASP A 640 27.30 12.21 1.32
C ASP A 640 26.72 13.55 1.81
N TYR A 641 25.94 13.47 2.91
CA TYR A 641 25.20 14.63 3.42
C TYR A 641 25.04 14.64 4.95
N ALA A 642 25.19 15.84 5.51
CA ALA A 642 24.74 16.18 6.86
C ALA A 642 23.48 17.06 6.82
N TYR A 643 22.54 16.79 7.72
CA TYR A 643 21.25 17.47 7.83
C TYR A 643 21.01 17.95 9.26
N VAL A 644 20.44 19.15 9.38
CA VAL A 644 19.99 19.73 10.66
C VAL A 644 18.52 20.11 10.54
N GLY A 645 17.71 19.67 11.50
CA GLY A 645 16.26 19.80 11.43
C GLY A 645 15.53 19.79 12.77
N PHE A 646 14.23 20.08 12.69
CA PHE A 646 13.27 19.92 13.78
C PHE A 646 12.29 18.79 13.42
N GLY A 647 12.48 17.62 14.02
CA GLY A 647 11.76 16.39 13.66
C GLY A 647 11.91 16.05 12.18
N THR A 648 10.81 16.06 11.42
CA THR A 648 10.80 15.92 9.95
C THR A 648 11.33 17.14 9.19
N THR A 649 11.31 18.32 9.79
CA THR A 649 11.53 19.57 9.05
C THR A 649 13.01 19.85 8.89
N LEU A 650 13.52 19.68 7.68
CA LEU A 650 14.85 20.11 7.28
C LEU A 650 14.98 21.63 7.40
N LEU A 651 15.98 22.10 8.13
CA LEU A 651 16.32 23.52 8.24
C LEU A 651 17.60 23.87 7.47
N LYS A 652 18.58 22.95 7.47
CA LYS A 652 19.88 23.12 6.81
C LYS A 652 20.42 21.78 6.35
N SER A 653 20.99 21.74 5.15
CA SER A 653 21.83 20.64 4.66
C SER A 653 23.24 21.13 4.38
N HIS A 654 24.20 20.22 4.52
CA HIS A 654 25.58 20.32 4.07
C HIS A 654 25.85 19.10 3.18
N SER A 655 26.44 19.30 2.00
CA SER A 655 26.97 18.18 1.20
C SER A 655 28.41 17.97 1.67
N LEU A 656 28.69 16.76 2.15
CA LEU A 656 30.03 16.36 2.56
C LEU A 656 30.76 15.96 1.27
N CYS A 657 31.88 16.63 0.99
CA CYS A 657 32.73 16.38 -0.15
C CYS A 657 33.98 17.27 -0.06
N GLU A 658 35.10 16.82 -0.64
CA GLU A 658 36.40 17.49 -0.64
C GLU A 658 36.29 19.01 -0.96
N SER A 659 35.50 19.37 -1.98
CA SER A 659 35.36 20.78 -2.38
C SER A 659 34.49 21.67 -1.46
N ASN A 660 33.81 21.08 -0.47
CA ASN A 660 33.03 21.77 0.55
C ASN A 660 33.62 21.61 1.97
N ASP A 661 34.78 20.95 2.10
CA ASP A 661 35.46 20.83 3.39
C ASP A 661 35.78 22.19 4.00
N THR A 662 35.69 22.25 5.33
CA THR A 662 35.74 23.53 6.06
C THR A 662 37.14 23.91 6.56
N ASP A 663 38.14 23.06 6.30
CA ASP A 663 39.54 23.20 6.76
C ASP A 663 39.68 23.48 8.28
N GLY A 664 38.67 23.08 9.07
CA GLY A 664 38.55 23.42 10.49
C GLY A 664 37.10 23.65 10.93
N TRP A 665 36.94 24.10 12.17
CA TRP A 665 35.64 24.46 12.74
C TRP A 665 35.11 25.78 12.18
N VAL A 666 33.85 25.76 11.73
CA VAL A 666 33.11 26.94 11.27
C VAL A 666 31.74 27.03 11.95
N SER A 667 31.25 28.25 12.18
CA SER A 667 29.95 28.47 12.82
C SER A 667 28.83 28.54 11.77
N GLN A 668 27.72 27.86 12.04
CA GLN A 668 26.50 27.92 11.24
C GLN A 668 25.35 28.47 12.08
N GLN A 669 24.61 29.42 11.50
CA GLN A 669 23.34 29.91 12.04
C GLN A 669 22.17 29.46 11.16
N VAL A 670 21.04 29.14 11.79
CA VAL A 670 19.84 28.61 11.12
C VAL A 670 18.62 29.32 11.70
N ASP A 671 17.75 29.88 10.85
CA ASP A 671 16.53 30.59 11.29
C ASP A 671 15.55 29.63 11.98
N VAL A 672 15.13 29.99 13.20
CA VAL A 672 14.15 29.24 14.02
C VAL A 672 12.94 30.08 14.42
N THR A 673 12.75 31.26 13.81
CA THR A 673 11.68 32.21 14.16
C THR A 673 10.28 31.62 14.06
N GLY A 674 10.03 30.71 13.11
CA GLY A 674 8.76 30.00 12.97
C GLY A 674 8.44 29.02 14.11
N TRP A 675 9.42 28.69 14.95
CA TRP A 675 9.32 27.66 16.00
C TRP A 675 9.30 28.22 17.43
N ARG A 676 9.33 29.55 17.58
CA ARG A 676 9.29 30.26 18.87
C ARG A 676 8.19 29.76 19.81
N GLY A 677 8.57 29.41 21.03
CA GLY A 677 7.67 28.90 22.07
C GLY A 677 7.20 27.46 21.87
N GLN A 678 7.62 26.78 20.79
CA GLN A 678 7.29 25.37 20.54
C GLN A 678 8.37 24.46 21.13
N THR A 679 7.98 23.24 21.50
CA THR A 679 8.93 22.17 21.82
C THR A 679 9.08 21.26 20.61
N VAL A 680 10.33 21.05 20.19
CA VAL A 680 10.71 20.39 18.94
C VAL A 680 11.85 19.40 19.20
N GLU A 681 11.96 18.38 18.37
CA GLU A 681 13.12 17.49 18.38
C GLU A 681 14.23 18.08 17.50
N LEU A 682 15.24 18.72 18.11
CA LEU A 682 16.43 19.14 17.39
C LEU A 682 17.23 17.89 17.01
N ARG A 683 17.53 17.75 15.72
CA ARG A 683 18.15 16.56 15.15
C ARG A 683 19.28 16.93 14.18
N PHE A 684 20.43 16.33 14.38
CA PHE A 684 21.54 16.27 13.43
C PHE A 684 21.58 14.85 12.85
N THR A 685 21.82 14.72 11.56
CA THR A 685 21.83 13.42 10.88
C THR A 685 22.85 13.43 9.75
N VAL A 686 23.73 12.45 9.71
CA VAL A 686 24.60 12.17 8.56
C VAL A 686 24.19 10.85 7.94
N ALA A 687 24.23 10.80 6.61
CA ALA A 687 24.21 9.57 5.84
C ALA A 687 25.41 9.60 4.90
N THR A 688 26.26 8.58 4.99
CA THR A 688 27.33 8.27 4.03
C THR A 688 26.91 7.13 3.11
N ASP A 689 27.51 7.03 1.93
CA ASP A 689 27.42 5.86 1.06
C ASP A 689 28.66 4.94 1.20
N GLY A 690 28.71 3.87 0.41
CA GLY A 690 29.78 2.87 0.45
C GLY A 690 31.11 3.31 -0.21
N SER A 691 31.34 4.61 -0.44
CA SER A 691 32.54 5.10 -1.13
C SER A 691 33.12 6.40 -0.55
N LEU A 692 34.37 6.30 -0.09
CA LEU A 692 35.23 7.39 0.39
C LEU A 692 34.73 8.04 1.69
N ASN A 693 35.61 8.13 2.69
CA ASN A 693 35.19 8.51 4.04
C ASN A 693 34.78 9.98 4.13
N SER A 694 33.56 10.22 4.63
CA SER A 694 33.06 11.56 4.98
C SER A 694 32.77 11.71 6.47
N ASN A 695 33.29 12.80 7.04
CA ASN A 695 33.24 13.10 8.46
C ASN A 695 32.52 14.44 8.68
N PHE A 696 31.64 14.48 9.68
CA PHE A 696 31.01 15.71 10.15
C PHE A 696 31.13 15.78 11.67
N PHE A 697 32.01 16.65 12.15
CA PHE A 697 32.16 16.94 13.56
C PHE A 697 31.21 18.07 13.95
N LEU A 698 30.63 17.99 15.16
CA LEU A 698 29.65 18.93 15.68
C LEU A 698 29.97 19.30 17.14
N ASP A 699 29.87 20.59 17.45
CA ASP A 699 30.15 21.13 18.79
C ASP A 699 29.36 22.44 19.07
N ASP A 700 29.35 22.87 20.33
CA ASP A 700 28.84 24.17 20.81
C ASP A 700 27.44 24.56 20.26
N VAL A 701 26.49 23.62 20.34
CA VAL A 701 25.10 23.81 19.92
C VAL A 701 24.37 24.72 20.92
N SER A 702 23.76 25.79 20.43
CA SER A 702 23.05 26.78 21.26
C SER A 702 21.85 27.42 20.54
N VAL A 703 20.81 27.77 21.31
CA VAL A 703 19.67 28.56 20.84
C VAL A 703 19.66 29.90 21.59
N PRO A 704 20.45 30.89 21.16
CA PRO A 704 20.59 32.16 21.87
C PRO A 704 19.27 32.93 21.98
N THR A 705 19.03 33.48 23.17
CA THR A 705 17.95 34.45 23.44
C THR A 705 18.47 35.87 23.21
N ALA A 706 17.57 36.80 22.91
CA ALA A 706 17.91 38.21 22.72
C ALA A 706 18.37 38.92 24.02
N ALA A 707 18.27 38.24 25.16
CA ALA A 707 18.69 38.71 26.48
C ALA A 707 20.06 38.18 26.96
N ALA A 708 20.70 37.27 26.21
CA ALA A 708 22.05 36.80 26.52
C ALA A 708 23.10 37.79 25.94
N PRO A 709 23.95 38.44 26.76
CA PRO A 709 25.10 39.19 26.26
C PRO A 709 26.17 38.24 25.70
N PRO A 710 27.06 38.73 24.82
CA PRO A 710 28.17 37.96 24.26
C PRO A 710 29.26 37.62 25.29
#